data_AF-A0A517RFT2-F1
#
_entry.id   AF-A0A517RFT2-F1
#
_cell.length_a   1.000
_cell.length_b   1.000
_cell.length_c   1.000
_cell.angle_alpha   90.00
_cell.angle_beta   90.00
_cell.angle_gamma   90.00
#
_symmetry.space_group_name_H-M   'P 1'
#
loop_
_entity.id
_entity.type
_entity.pdbx_description
1 polymer ?
#
loop_
_entity_poly.entity_id
_entity_poly.type
_entity_poly.pdbx_seq_one_letter_code
_entity_poly.pdbx_strand_id
1 'polypeptide(L)'
;MVKPQNQFVQYERWYRVSIWSGLFVLCLIPITLAAETDSDQPIAAKRPVVNQPDSNHILTVEELAEKAKESVASVSFAGRDGQQAGLGTGFVISADGLIATNLHVIGEARPITVQLSDGEKYDVKEVYATDRQMDLAVLRIDAKDLTPLPLAEPETLKQGADIVVLGNPQGLRYSVVKGVNSGTREIDGKPMIQLAIPIEPGNSGGPVLDSLGRVQGIVTLKSAVTRNLGYAVNISALKQLLEKPNPVPINRWLTIGTLDERLWKPLFGSRWRQRAGRIMVDGFGSGLGSRSLCVSQEALPELPYEIAVEVKLDDESGAAGLIFYSDENTKHYGFYPSNKSLRISRFDGPDVFLWRVLEEKKSNSYRDGEWNQLKVRLEAERIVCYVNDDQVFEVKDQRYTQGKVGLAKFRNTVASFRGFQVASEIAPYRPSKETAQKILDLTEDLRVDRPPKEELIEEVVKETDQKRAQQALQERARLLKKQAERLQQLAQSIHERAVRDELRALFTDKKEADIDLLSAALLVARLDNSEVELKAYLNQVSSMVNEIQKTLPADANAKAKLKALNQYLFHETGFHGSRTNYYSRSNSYINETIEDREGLPITLAILYMELGRRLGLDIEGVGLPGHFVVRVNSTAEKGELVDVFESGAILSDEAAKVMIVSANSGQFDESFLEAQPKREIIKRMLRNLLNLARDSEDVQSMLRYVETMIAIDDELLQERWLRAVLRYQTGRITEAMADADYLLEKSPEGFDLRRIHEFRNYLETVKQSE
;
A
#
# COMPACT_ATOMS: atom_id res chain seq x y z
N MET A 1 36.90 -9.77 -19.59
CA MET A 1 35.70 -9.28 -20.28
C MET A 1 35.09 -8.17 -19.44
N VAL A 2 34.91 -6.99 -20.02
CA VAL A 2 34.65 -5.74 -19.29
C VAL A 2 33.16 -5.39 -19.37
N LYS A 3 32.53 -5.05 -18.24
CA LYS A 3 31.17 -4.49 -18.21
C LYS A 3 31.20 -3.02 -18.68
N PRO A 4 30.24 -2.55 -19.49
CA PRO A 4 30.12 -1.11 -19.76
C PRO A 4 29.69 -0.38 -18.49
N GLN A 5 30.33 0.76 -18.21
CA GLN A 5 29.97 1.66 -17.12
C GLN A 5 28.94 2.67 -17.62
N ASN A 6 27.85 2.86 -16.88
CA ASN A 6 26.98 4.02 -17.06
C ASN A 6 27.64 5.24 -16.41
N GLN A 7 27.94 6.25 -17.22
CA GLN A 7 28.22 7.64 -16.82
C GLN A 7 27.30 8.59 -17.61
N PHE A 8 27.30 9.88 -17.24
CA PHE A 8 26.33 10.94 -17.59
C PHE A 8 25.02 10.86 -16.77
N VAL A 9 24.61 11.86 -15.96
CA VAL A 9 25.15 13.21 -15.66
C VAL A 9 24.97 13.55 -14.16
N GLN A 10 25.91 14.29 -13.56
CA GLN A 10 25.74 15.03 -12.29
C GLN A 10 25.61 16.53 -12.57
N TYR A 11 24.89 17.27 -11.70
CA TYR A 11 25.02 18.69 -11.27
C TYR A 11 23.60 19.15 -10.87
N GLU A 12 23.31 19.81 -9.75
CA GLU A 12 24.04 20.01 -8.48
C GLU A 12 23.01 20.39 -7.40
N ARG A 13 23.25 20.09 -6.11
CA ARG A 13 22.60 20.85 -5.02
C ARG A 13 23.47 20.86 -3.76
N TRP A 14 23.94 22.05 -3.42
CA TRP A 14 24.73 22.32 -2.22
C TRP A 14 23.85 22.37 -0.97
N TYR A 15 24.33 21.84 0.15
CA TYR A 15 24.49 22.59 1.42
C TYR A 15 25.29 21.77 2.45
N ARG A 16 26.14 22.44 3.24
CA ARG A 16 27.12 21.80 4.14
C ARG A 16 26.61 21.75 5.59
N VAL A 17 26.32 20.53 6.08
CA VAL A 17 27.06 19.87 7.17
C VAL A 17 27.77 20.78 8.21
N SER A 18 27.24 20.79 9.46
CA SER A 18 27.95 20.59 10.76
C SER A 18 28.65 21.77 11.52
N ILE A 19 28.88 21.76 12.87
CA ILE A 19 28.60 20.76 13.95
C ILE A 19 28.51 21.34 15.40
N TRP A 20 27.71 20.70 16.28
CA TRP A 20 27.82 20.52 17.77
C TRP A 20 27.83 21.64 18.87
N SER A 21 27.02 21.34 19.92
CA SER A 21 27.31 21.33 21.38
C SER A 21 27.66 22.58 22.21
N GLY A 22 27.10 22.66 23.44
CA GLY A 22 27.68 23.42 24.56
C GLY A 22 26.66 23.87 25.63
N LEU A 23 26.81 23.40 26.87
CA LEU A 23 25.96 23.75 28.04
C LEU A 23 26.68 24.76 28.97
N PHE A 24 25.96 25.24 30.01
CA PHE A 24 26.36 26.11 31.17
C PHE A 24 26.39 27.64 30.94
N VAL A 25 25.95 28.57 31.82
CA VAL A 25 25.24 28.73 33.12
C VAL A 25 25.79 30.05 33.74
N LEU A 26 25.15 30.60 34.80
CA LEU A 26 25.52 31.81 35.58
C LEU A 26 25.18 33.16 34.92
N CYS A 27 24.75 34.21 35.65
CA CYS A 27 24.09 34.32 36.97
C CYS A 27 23.63 35.78 37.17
N LEU A 28 22.76 36.05 38.14
CA LEU A 28 22.93 37.14 39.14
C LEU A 28 21.80 37.14 40.19
N ILE A 29 22.19 37.35 41.46
CA ILE A 29 21.34 37.49 42.67
C ILE A 29 21.89 38.72 43.43
N PRO A 30 21.04 39.53 44.10
CA PRO A 30 21.14 39.71 45.56
C PRO A 30 19.76 39.53 46.26
N ILE A 31 19.58 38.86 47.41
CA ILE A 31 20.20 39.00 48.77
C ILE A 31 19.74 40.32 49.42
N THR A 32 18.89 40.34 50.47
CA THR A 32 19.17 40.09 51.92
C THR A 32 17.87 39.72 52.70
N LEU A 33 17.85 38.79 53.67
CA LEU A 33 18.14 38.90 55.13
C LEU A 33 17.16 39.81 55.94
N ALA A 34 16.74 39.51 57.20
CA ALA A 34 17.21 38.53 58.21
C ALA A 34 16.15 38.18 59.29
N ALA A 35 16.53 37.25 60.20
CA ALA A 35 16.20 37.19 61.64
C ALA A 35 14.76 36.80 62.10
N GLU A 36 14.54 36.08 63.22
CA GLU A 36 15.43 35.44 64.22
C GLU A 36 14.63 34.41 65.08
N THR A 37 15.32 33.33 65.55
CA THR A 37 15.19 32.57 66.84
C THR A 37 13.79 32.14 67.41
N ASP A 38 13.63 31.18 68.34
CA ASP A 38 14.56 30.34 69.11
C ASP A 38 13.97 28.96 69.55
N SER A 39 14.87 28.08 70.01
CA SER A 39 14.81 27.02 71.05
C SER A 39 13.61 26.05 71.30
N ASP A 40 14.01 24.78 71.39
CA ASP A 40 13.64 23.70 72.34
C ASP A 40 12.28 22.94 72.37
N GLN A 41 12.44 21.62 72.52
CA GLN A 41 11.46 20.60 72.91
C GLN A 41 11.36 20.48 74.46
N PRO A 42 10.46 19.68 75.11
CA PRO A 42 9.60 18.61 74.58
C PRO A 42 8.14 18.55 75.14
N ILE A 43 7.48 17.41 74.90
CA ILE A 43 6.38 16.77 75.68
C ILE A 43 4.96 16.80 75.06
N ALA A 44 4.57 15.59 74.64
CA ALA A 44 3.26 14.95 74.58
C ALA A 44 1.94 15.74 74.78
N ALA A 45 1.07 15.53 73.77
CA ALA A 45 -0.35 15.22 73.89
C ALA A 45 -1.31 16.25 74.50
N LYS A 46 -2.04 16.94 73.61
CA LYS A 46 -3.49 17.19 73.77
C LYS A 46 -4.19 17.21 72.42
N ARG A 47 -5.27 16.43 72.28
CA ARG A 47 -6.24 16.57 71.18
C ARG A 47 -7.10 17.81 71.43
N PRO A 48 -7.34 18.66 70.41
CA PRO A 48 -8.63 19.26 70.18
C PRO A 48 -9.43 18.42 69.17
N VAL A 49 -10.75 18.50 69.22
CA VAL A 49 -11.64 17.88 68.23
C VAL A 49 -11.52 18.66 66.92
N VAL A 50 -11.22 17.96 65.82
CA VAL A 50 -11.29 18.50 64.46
C VAL A 50 -12.18 17.56 63.64
N ASN A 51 -13.03 18.15 62.80
CA ASN A 51 -14.11 17.48 62.08
C ASN A 51 -13.63 16.29 61.24
N GLN A 52 -14.50 15.29 61.09
CA GLN A 52 -14.33 14.23 60.09
C GLN A 52 -14.24 14.88 58.69
N PRO A 53 -13.21 14.56 57.88
CA PRO A 53 -13.19 14.95 56.47
C PRO A 53 -14.07 13.99 55.65
N ASP A 54 -15.00 14.54 54.87
CA ASP A 54 -15.89 13.80 53.97
C ASP A 54 -15.09 12.99 52.93
N SER A 55 -15.07 11.67 53.08
CA SER A 55 -14.33 10.76 52.17
C SER A 55 -15.15 10.41 50.92
N ASN A 56 -15.62 11.42 50.19
CA ASN A 56 -16.33 11.25 48.90
C ASN A 56 -16.12 12.46 47.96
N HIS A 57 -14.86 12.90 47.83
CA HIS A 57 -14.51 13.90 46.82
C HIS A 57 -14.73 13.32 45.40
N ILE A 58 -15.76 13.82 44.72
CA ILE A 58 -16.02 13.54 43.31
C ILE A 58 -14.89 14.17 42.50
N LEU A 59 -14.08 13.35 41.85
CA LEU A 59 -12.96 13.82 41.03
C LEU A 59 -13.49 14.37 39.69
N THR A 60 -12.93 15.49 39.26
CA THR A 60 -13.11 16.02 37.91
C THR A 60 -12.48 15.10 36.86
N VAL A 61 -12.85 15.26 35.59
CA VAL A 61 -12.28 14.45 34.50
C VAL A 61 -10.76 14.67 34.37
N GLU A 62 -10.27 15.87 34.67
CA GLU A 62 -8.85 16.21 34.65
C GLU A 62 -8.09 15.52 35.79
N GLU A 63 -8.61 15.57 37.03
CA GLU A 63 -8.02 14.86 38.17
C GLU A 63 -8.07 13.33 37.99
N LEU A 64 -9.15 12.80 37.42
CA LEU A 64 -9.26 11.38 37.07
C LEU A 64 -8.23 10.98 36.02
N ALA A 65 -8.07 11.80 34.97
CA ALA A 65 -7.10 11.54 33.92
C ALA A 65 -5.67 11.54 34.46
N GLU A 66 -5.24 12.61 35.14
CA GLU A 66 -3.87 12.68 35.68
C GLU A 66 -3.59 11.60 36.73
N LYS A 67 -4.53 11.30 37.62
CA LYS A 67 -4.35 10.25 38.63
C LYS A 67 -4.25 8.83 38.04
N ALA A 68 -4.95 8.55 36.93
CA ALA A 68 -4.97 7.23 36.31
C ALA A 68 -3.95 7.06 35.17
N LYS A 69 -3.38 8.16 34.66
CA LYS A 69 -2.40 8.22 33.58
C LYS A 69 -1.20 7.31 33.80
N GLU A 70 -0.64 7.30 35.02
CA GLU A 70 0.49 6.44 35.41
C GLU A 70 0.14 4.94 35.41
N SER A 71 -1.14 4.62 35.58
CA SER A 71 -1.64 3.26 35.60
C SER A 71 -2.11 2.76 34.23
N VAL A 72 -2.13 3.59 33.19
CA VAL A 72 -2.59 3.20 31.84
C VAL A 72 -1.39 2.85 30.96
N ALA A 73 -1.47 1.70 30.31
CA ALA A 73 -0.41 1.14 29.48
C ALA A 73 -0.87 0.91 28.04
N SER A 74 0.04 1.03 27.10
CA SER A 74 -0.15 0.63 25.71
C SER A 74 0.20 -0.84 25.55
N VAL A 75 -0.71 -1.66 25.02
CA VAL A 75 -0.49 -3.09 24.78
C VAL A 75 -0.43 -3.35 23.28
N SER A 76 0.59 -4.11 22.85
CA SER A 76 0.78 -4.40 21.43
C SER A 76 1.35 -5.80 21.19
N PHE A 77 1.09 -6.34 20.00
CA PHE A 77 1.70 -7.59 19.54
C PHE A 77 2.36 -7.45 18.17
N ALA A 78 3.42 -8.23 17.96
CA ALA A 78 4.16 -8.26 16.71
C ALA A 78 3.45 -9.06 15.62
N GLY A 79 3.46 -8.50 14.41
CA GLY A 79 2.94 -9.08 13.18
C GLY A 79 3.72 -10.29 12.65
N ARG A 80 3.45 -10.63 11.38
CA ARG A 80 4.22 -11.65 10.65
C ARG A 80 5.54 -11.10 10.10
N ASP A 81 5.58 -9.80 9.85
CA ASP A 81 6.67 -8.97 9.35
C ASP A 81 7.58 -8.41 10.46
N GLY A 82 7.16 -8.50 11.73
CA GLY A 82 7.84 -7.90 12.88
C GLY A 82 7.41 -6.46 13.15
N GLN A 83 6.51 -5.88 12.35
CA GLN A 83 5.87 -4.60 12.64
C GLN A 83 4.78 -4.78 13.71
N GLN A 84 4.32 -3.67 14.28
CA GLN A 84 3.23 -3.67 15.24
C GLN A 84 1.90 -3.93 14.52
N ALA A 85 1.32 -5.13 14.70
CA ALA A 85 0.13 -5.56 13.98
C ALA A 85 -1.18 -5.41 14.77
N GLY A 86 -1.08 -5.18 16.08
CA GLY A 86 -2.19 -4.82 16.95
C GLY A 86 -1.75 -3.82 18.01
N LEU A 87 -2.67 -2.91 18.34
CA LEU A 87 -2.52 -1.89 19.37
C LEU A 87 -3.84 -1.79 20.14
N GLY A 88 -3.76 -1.86 21.46
CA GLY A 88 -4.85 -1.56 22.36
C GLY A 88 -4.33 -0.98 23.67
N THR A 89 -5.22 -0.83 24.64
CA THR A 89 -4.90 -0.31 25.96
C THR A 89 -4.89 -1.46 26.98
N GLY A 90 -4.12 -1.30 28.04
CA GLY A 90 -4.27 -2.05 29.28
C GLY A 90 -4.09 -1.12 30.48
N PHE A 91 -4.26 -1.65 31.68
CA PHE A 91 -4.03 -0.87 32.90
C PHE A 91 -3.48 -1.73 34.04
N VAL A 92 -2.68 -1.10 34.89
CA VAL A 92 -2.06 -1.69 36.08
C VAL A 92 -3.15 -2.06 37.09
N ILE A 93 -3.15 -3.31 37.53
CA ILE A 93 -4.03 -3.83 38.58
C ILE A 93 -3.28 -4.35 39.81
N SER A 94 -1.94 -4.42 39.76
CA SER A 94 -1.09 -4.72 40.92
C SER A 94 0.29 -4.06 40.78
N ALA A 95 0.88 -3.69 41.92
CA ALA A 95 2.20 -3.06 41.99
C ALA A 95 3.37 -3.99 41.58
N ASP A 96 3.12 -5.31 41.49
CA ASP A 96 4.08 -6.35 41.04
C ASP A 96 3.99 -6.67 39.53
N GLY A 97 3.44 -5.75 38.73
CA GLY A 97 3.47 -5.86 37.27
C GLY A 97 2.31 -6.64 36.64
N LEU A 98 1.14 -6.69 37.26
CA LEU A 98 -0.07 -7.22 36.60
C LEU A 98 -0.82 -6.13 35.83
N ILE A 99 -1.10 -6.41 34.55
CA ILE A 99 -1.79 -5.52 33.60
C ILE A 99 -3.06 -6.21 33.09
N ALA A 100 -4.23 -5.59 33.22
CA ALA A 100 -5.48 -6.06 32.62
C ALA A 100 -5.68 -5.46 31.21
N THR A 101 -6.22 -6.25 30.28
CA THR A 101 -6.56 -5.85 28.90
C THR A 101 -7.56 -6.85 28.28
N ASN A 102 -7.87 -6.75 26.98
CA ASN A 102 -8.66 -7.75 26.26
C ASN A 102 -7.81 -8.89 25.68
N LEU A 103 -8.45 -10.03 25.46
CA LEU A 103 -7.80 -11.17 24.79
C LEU A 103 -7.51 -10.88 23.31
N HIS A 104 -8.42 -10.22 22.59
CA HIS A 104 -8.17 -9.84 21.19
C HIS A 104 -7.03 -8.81 21.03
N VAL A 105 -6.77 -7.98 22.06
CA VAL A 105 -5.68 -6.97 22.06
C VAL A 105 -4.30 -7.61 22.12
N ILE A 106 -4.15 -8.82 22.67
CA ILE A 106 -2.85 -9.51 22.81
C ILE A 106 -2.57 -10.51 21.67
N GLY A 107 -3.59 -10.93 20.93
CA GLY A 107 -3.49 -11.85 19.80
C GLY A 107 -3.14 -13.29 20.17
N GLU A 108 -3.45 -14.25 19.28
CA GLU A 108 -3.12 -15.66 19.50
C GLU A 108 -1.64 -15.96 19.16
N ALA A 109 -0.90 -16.52 20.13
CA ALA A 109 0.45 -17.06 19.97
C ALA A 109 1.48 -16.04 19.42
N ARG A 110 1.40 -14.78 19.86
CA ARG A 110 2.31 -13.70 19.47
C ARG A 110 3.19 -13.23 20.63
N PRO A 111 4.38 -12.65 20.34
CA PRO A 111 5.10 -11.82 21.31
C PRO A 111 4.24 -10.59 21.66
N ILE A 112 4.15 -10.28 22.94
CA ILE A 112 3.35 -9.19 23.50
C ILE A 112 4.31 -8.23 24.22
N THR A 113 4.18 -6.94 23.93
CA THR A 113 4.94 -5.87 24.58
C THR A 113 3.96 -4.90 25.24
N VAL A 114 4.25 -4.55 26.49
CA VAL A 114 3.56 -3.50 27.24
C VAL A 114 4.45 -2.26 27.26
N GLN A 115 3.90 -1.08 27.01
CA GLN A 115 4.59 0.19 27.21
C GLN A 115 3.87 0.99 28.30
N LEU A 116 4.59 1.35 29.36
CA LEU A 116 4.08 2.15 30.47
C LEU A 116 4.08 3.65 30.13
N SER A 117 3.55 4.46 31.04
CA SER A 117 3.18 5.85 30.74
C SER A 117 4.37 6.81 30.59
N ASP A 118 5.47 6.47 31.25
CA ASP A 118 6.81 7.06 31.12
C ASP A 118 7.45 6.80 29.74
N GLY A 119 6.94 5.82 29.01
CA GLY A 119 7.44 5.35 27.72
C GLY A 119 8.33 4.10 27.80
N GLU A 120 8.59 3.55 29.00
CA GLU A 120 9.35 2.31 29.18
C GLU A 120 8.60 1.10 28.62
N LYS A 121 9.35 0.15 28.06
CA LYS A 121 8.81 -1.04 27.38
C LYS A 121 9.21 -2.32 28.10
N TYR A 122 8.23 -3.16 28.34
CA TYR A 122 8.35 -4.42 29.06
C TYR A 122 7.84 -5.59 28.21
N ASP A 123 8.66 -6.63 28.11
CA ASP A 123 8.22 -7.92 27.56
C ASP A 123 7.35 -8.65 28.58
N VAL A 124 6.23 -9.21 28.11
CA VAL A 124 5.37 -10.05 28.94
C VAL A 124 6.09 -11.36 29.29
N LYS A 125 6.22 -11.65 30.58
CA LYS A 125 6.81 -12.92 31.08
C LYS A 125 5.80 -14.07 31.05
N GLU A 126 4.54 -13.75 31.27
CA GLU A 126 3.46 -14.72 31.44
C GLU A 126 2.12 -14.06 31.09
N VAL A 127 1.27 -14.79 30.37
CA VAL A 127 -0.16 -14.47 30.29
C VAL A 127 -0.78 -15.08 31.54
N TYR A 128 -0.86 -14.27 32.60
CA TYR A 128 -1.22 -14.69 33.96
C TYR A 128 -2.63 -15.26 34.07
N ALA A 129 -3.58 -14.69 33.31
CA ALA A 129 -4.90 -15.27 33.18
C ALA A 129 -5.58 -14.88 31.85
N THR A 130 -6.48 -15.71 31.34
CA THR A 130 -7.36 -15.40 30.20
C THR A 130 -8.76 -15.99 30.37
N ASP A 131 -9.77 -15.24 29.91
CA ASP A 131 -11.12 -15.73 29.69
C ASP A 131 -11.51 -15.47 28.21
N ARG A 132 -11.64 -16.54 27.43
CA ARG A 132 -12.09 -16.49 26.03
C ARG A 132 -13.56 -16.13 25.86
N GLN A 133 -14.41 -16.44 26.83
CA GLN A 133 -15.83 -16.13 26.75
C GLN A 133 -16.06 -14.64 27.03
N MET A 134 -15.31 -14.07 27.98
CA MET A 134 -15.41 -12.66 28.37
C MET A 134 -14.43 -11.73 27.64
N ASP A 135 -13.59 -12.24 26.74
CA ASP A 135 -12.55 -11.46 26.03
C ASP A 135 -11.60 -10.72 26.99
N LEU A 136 -11.20 -11.39 28.07
CA LEU A 136 -10.30 -10.84 29.09
C LEU A 136 -8.91 -11.48 29.04
N ALA A 137 -7.89 -10.67 29.28
CA ALA A 137 -6.53 -11.12 29.53
C ALA A 137 -5.87 -10.33 30.66
N VAL A 138 -5.07 -11.02 31.46
CA VAL A 138 -4.17 -10.43 32.46
C VAL A 138 -2.75 -10.84 32.10
N LEU A 139 -1.86 -9.86 31.99
CA LEU A 139 -0.46 -10.01 31.62
C LEU A 139 0.41 -9.76 32.84
N ARG A 140 1.54 -10.45 32.94
CA ARG A 140 2.59 -10.19 33.92
C ARG A 140 3.85 -9.66 33.23
N ILE A 141 4.30 -8.48 33.67
CA ILE A 141 5.58 -7.87 33.31
C ILE A 141 6.53 -7.89 34.51
N ASP A 142 7.82 -7.68 34.25
CA ASP A 142 8.88 -7.65 35.26
C ASP A 142 9.15 -6.20 35.67
N ALA A 143 8.17 -5.63 36.36
CA ALA A 143 8.14 -4.24 36.83
C ALA A 143 7.67 -4.21 38.29
N LYS A 144 8.08 -3.19 39.04
CA LYS A 144 7.76 -3.00 40.46
C LYS A 144 7.37 -1.55 40.73
N ASP A 145 6.80 -1.32 41.91
CA ASP A 145 6.42 -0.01 42.41
C ASP A 145 5.42 0.74 41.49
N LEU A 146 4.65 -0.02 40.70
CA LEU A 146 3.59 0.52 39.84
C LEU A 146 2.38 0.94 40.66
N THR A 147 1.69 2.00 40.22
CA THR A 147 0.43 2.47 40.80
C THR A 147 -0.76 1.69 40.20
N PRO A 148 -1.46 0.80 40.94
CA PRO A 148 -2.63 0.09 40.42
C PRO A 148 -3.90 0.93 40.49
N LEU A 149 -4.80 0.76 39.51
CA LEU A 149 -6.15 1.34 39.59
C LEU A 149 -7.01 0.55 40.58
N PRO A 150 -7.77 1.21 41.48
CA PRO A 150 -8.66 0.52 42.40
C PRO A 150 -9.84 -0.09 41.63
N LEU A 151 -10.08 -1.39 41.82
CA LEU A 151 -11.20 -2.09 41.18
C LEU A 151 -12.48 -1.87 42.00
N ALA A 152 -13.58 -1.49 41.36
CA ALA A 152 -14.83 -1.23 42.05
C ALA A 152 -15.49 -2.51 42.59
N GLU A 153 -16.42 -2.37 43.53
CA GLU A 153 -17.30 -3.47 43.89
C GLU A 153 -18.36 -3.72 42.79
N PRO A 154 -18.73 -4.99 42.54
CA PRO A 154 -19.76 -5.33 41.56
C PRO A 154 -21.05 -4.54 41.74
N GLU A 155 -21.73 -4.26 40.63
CA GLU A 155 -23.07 -3.62 40.61
C GLU A 155 -23.14 -2.20 41.19
N THR A 156 -22.00 -1.56 41.50
CA THR A 156 -21.99 -0.19 42.04
C THR A 156 -22.28 0.91 41.00
N LEU A 157 -22.06 0.67 39.71
CA LEU A 157 -22.32 1.64 38.64
C LEU A 157 -23.79 1.68 38.21
N LYS A 158 -24.52 2.72 38.64
CA LYS A 158 -25.91 2.95 38.25
C LYS A 158 -26.04 3.40 36.78
N GLN A 159 -27.18 3.11 36.17
CA GLN A 159 -27.55 3.67 34.87
C GLN A 159 -27.66 5.21 34.96
N GLY A 160 -27.19 5.91 33.94
CA GLY A 160 -27.10 7.37 33.91
C GLY A 160 -25.90 7.97 34.65
N ALA A 161 -25.06 7.16 35.30
CA ALA A 161 -23.85 7.65 35.95
C ALA A 161 -22.79 8.11 34.93
N ASP A 162 -22.11 9.22 35.24
CA ASP A 162 -20.94 9.70 34.53
C ASP A 162 -19.79 8.67 34.62
N ILE A 163 -19.08 8.49 33.50
CA ILE A 163 -17.90 7.63 33.38
C ILE A 163 -16.79 8.34 32.60
N VAL A 164 -15.55 7.93 32.86
CA VAL A 164 -14.37 8.31 32.08
C VAL A 164 -13.70 7.05 31.55
N VAL A 165 -13.39 7.02 30.25
CA VAL A 165 -12.58 5.98 29.61
C VAL A 165 -11.23 6.55 29.23
N LEU A 166 -10.18 5.77 29.48
CA LEU A 166 -8.81 6.09 29.11
C LEU A 166 -8.30 5.09 28.07
N GLY A 167 -7.60 5.59 27.06
CA GLY A 167 -7.10 4.80 25.94
C GLY A 167 -5.88 5.40 25.26
N ASN A 168 -5.23 4.63 24.39
CA ASN A 168 -4.06 5.06 23.61
C ASN A 168 -4.26 4.84 22.08
N PRO A 169 -5.20 5.56 21.43
CA PRO A 169 -5.46 5.43 20.00
C PRO A 169 -4.29 5.93 19.14
N GLN A 170 -3.84 5.09 18.21
CA GLN A 170 -2.88 5.40 17.14
C GLN A 170 -1.53 5.99 17.58
N GLY A 171 -1.10 5.79 18.83
CA GLY A 171 0.18 6.31 19.33
C GLY A 171 0.19 7.82 19.62
N LEU A 172 -0.96 8.48 19.55
CA LEU A 172 -1.15 9.82 20.09
C LEU A 172 -1.34 9.71 21.61
N ARG A 173 -0.51 10.44 22.37
CA ARG A 173 -0.39 10.29 23.83
C ARG A 173 -1.73 10.53 24.55
N TYR A 174 -2.30 9.47 25.15
CA TYR A 174 -3.42 9.44 26.09
C TYR A 174 -4.71 10.16 25.63
N SER A 175 -5.68 9.40 25.14
CA SER A 175 -7.05 9.90 24.94
C SER A 175 -7.89 9.74 26.20
N VAL A 176 -8.53 10.83 26.64
CA VAL A 176 -9.53 10.83 27.71
C VAL A 176 -10.91 11.01 27.08
N VAL A 177 -11.84 10.10 27.34
CA VAL A 177 -13.21 10.15 26.79
C VAL A 177 -14.22 10.13 27.93
N LYS A 178 -14.98 11.23 28.09
CA LYS A 178 -16.12 11.29 29.03
C LYS A 178 -17.39 10.76 28.36
N GLY A 179 -18.23 10.04 29.11
CA GLY A 179 -19.60 9.76 28.73
C GLY A 179 -20.44 9.24 29.89
N VAL A 180 -21.45 8.44 29.60
CA VAL A 180 -22.39 7.90 30.60
C VAL A 180 -22.64 6.39 30.44
N ASN A 181 -22.88 5.73 31.57
CA ASN A 181 -23.44 4.38 31.60
C ASN A 181 -24.89 4.40 31.08
N SER A 182 -25.12 3.86 29.89
CA SER A 182 -26.45 3.77 29.27
C SER A 182 -27.31 2.63 29.81
N GLY A 183 -26.74 1.73 30.63
CA GLY A 183 -27.41 0.60 31.27
C GLY A 183 -26.64 -0.71 31.08
N THR A 184 -27.19 -1.82 31.57
CA THR A 184 -26.64 -3.16 31.33
C THR A 184 -27.40 -3.82 30.18
N ARG A 185 -26.69 -4.49 29.27
CA ARG A 185 -27.27 -5.25 28.16
C ARG A 185 -26.69 -6.65 28.10
N GLU A 186 -27.53 -7.59 27.69
CA GLU A 186 -27.07 -8.94 27.37
C GLU A 186 -26.62 -8.96 25.90
N ILE A 187 -25.34 -9.28 25.68
CA ILE A 187 -24.73 -9.44 24.36
C ILE A 187 -24.13 -10.85 24.32
N ASP A 188 -24.55 -11.67 23.35
CA ASP A 188 -24.16 -13.08 23.22
C ASP A 188 -24.27 -13.89 24.53
N GLY A 189 -25.38 -13.69 25.26
CA GLY A 189 -25.67 -14.35 26.54
C GLY A 189 -24.94 -13.80 27.76
N LYS A 190 -24.26 -12.64 27.66
CA LYS A 190 -23.40 -12.08 28.72
C LYS A 190 -23.79 -10.66 29.10
N PRO A 191 -23.86 -10.32 30.40
CA PRO A 191 -24.13 -8.96 30.85
C PRO A 191 -22.91 -8.05 30.62
N MET A 192 -23.09 -7.01 29.81
CA MET A 192 -22.11 -5.97 29.52
C MET A 192 -22.64 -4.59 29.90
N ILE A 193 -21.73 -3.69 30.28
CA ILE A 193 -22.04 -2.28 30.53
C ILE A 193 -22.13 -1.57 29.17
N GLN A 194 -23.29 -1.02 28.85
CA GLN A 194 -23.54 -0.25 27.63
C GLN A 194 -23.05 1.20 27.83
N LEU A 195 -22.11 1.65 27.02
CA LEU A 195 -21.48 2.97 27.14
C LEU A 195 -21.98 3.91 26.04
N ALA A 196 -22.35 5.14 26.41
CA ALA A 196 -22.57 6.23 25.44
C ALA A 196 -21.30 7.09 25.37
N ILE A 197 -20.36 6.69 24.53
CA ILE A 197 -19.10 7.38 24.23
C ILE A 197 -18.71 7.16 22.76
N PRO A 198 -17.95 8.07 22.14
CA PRO A 198 -17.16 7.76 20.96
C PRO A 198 -16.13 6.66 21.31
N ILE A 199 -16.16 5.53 20.60
CA ILE A 199 -15.12 4.50 20.71
C ILE A 199 -14.34 4.45 19.40
N GLU A 200 -13.02 4.55 19.48
CA GLU A 200 -12.14 4.36 18.32
C GLU A 200 -11.08 3.27 18.58
N PRO A 201 -10.46 2.71 17.52
CA PRO A 201 -9.40 1.72 17.65
C PRO A 201 -8.26 2.21 18.56
N GLY A 202 -7.99 1.44 19.62
CA GLY A 202 -7.06 1.79 20.70
C GLY A 202 -7.71 1.91 22.08
N ASN A 203 -9.02 2.17 22.17
CA ASN A 203 -9.73 2.19 23.46
C ASN A 203 -10.02 0.79 24.04
N SER A 204 -10.01 -0.25 23.20
CA SER A 204 -10.18 -1.65 23.65
C SER A 204 -9.10 -2.04 24.66
N GLY A 205 -9.51 -2.71 25.73
CA GLY A 205 -8.71 -3.06 26.90
C GLY A 205 -8.53 -1.91 27.92
N GLY A 206 -9.03 -0.71 27.62
CA GLY A 206 -8.98 0.45 28.51
C GLY A 206 -9.97 0.39 29.68
N PRO A 207 -9.65 1.01 30.83
CA PRO A 207 -10.51 1.02 32.01
C PRO A 207 -11.69 1.98 31.83
N VAL A 208 -12.87 1.56 32.30
CA VAL A 208 -14.04 2.42 32.53
C VAL A 208 -14.02 2.85 34.00
N LEU A 209 -13.76 4.14 34.26
CA LEU A 209 -13.68 4.72 35.60
C LEU A 209 -15.00 5.37 36.02
N ASP A 210 -15.37 5.18 37.28
CA ASP A 210 -16.35 6.04 37.94
C ASP A 210 -15.73 7.36 38.45
N SER A 211 -16.58 8.25 39.00
CA SER A 211 -16.17 9.56 39.49
C SER A 211 -15.30 9.55 40.76
N LEU A 212 -14.98 8.37 41.30
CA LEU A 212 -14.01 8.17 42.40
C LEU A 212 -12.69 7.55 41.88
N GLY A 213 -12.57 7.32 40.57
CA GLY A 213 -11.40 6.73 39.92
C GLY A 213 -11.34 5.21 40.05
N ARG A 214 -12.47 4.54 40.31
CA ARG A 214 -12.52 3.07 40.44
C ARG A 214 -12.94 2.43 39.13
N VAL A 215 -12.28 1.34 38.75
CA VAL A 215 -12.56 0.60 37.52
C VAL A 215 -13.86 -0.20 37.66
N GLN A 216 -14.85 0.14 36.85
CA GLN A 216 -16.18 -0.50 36.78
C GLN A 216 -16.27 -1.54 35.65
N GLY A 217 -15.40 -1.44 34.64
CA GLY A 217 -15.33 -2.40 33.55
C GLY A 217 -14.17 -2.15 32.58
N ILE A 218 -14.07 -3.01 31.56
CA ILE A 218 -13.02 -2.97 30.53
C ILE A 218 -13.69 -2.85 29.16
N VAL A 219 -13.36 -1.80 28.40
CA VAL A 219 -13.92 -1.55 27.06
C VAL A 219 -13.51 -2.67 26.10
N THR A 220 -14.46 -3.25 25.36
CA THR A 220 -14.18 -4.34 24.39
C THR A 220 -14.73 -4.06 22.98
N LEU A 221 -16.02 -3.73 22.84
CA LEU A 221 -16.73 -3.69 21.56
C LEU A 221 -17.29 -2.30 21.22
N LYS A 222 -17.16 -1.90 19.94
CA LYS A 222 -17.89 -0.78 19.33
C LYS A 222 -19.17 -1.31 18.66
N SER A 223 -20.29 -0.60 18.79
CA SER A 223 -21.53 -0.97 18.07
C SER A 223 -21.37 -0.78 16.56
N ALA A 224 -21.60 -1.83 15.79
CA ALA A 224 -21.62 -1.78 14.32
C ALA A 224 -22.79 -0.95 13.75
N VAL A 225 -23.82 -0.66 14.57
CA VAL A 225 -25.06 0.02 14.16
C VAL A 225 -25.10 1.49 14.61
N THR A 226 -24.37 1.85 15.68
CA THR A 226 -24.45 3.19 16.28
C THR A 226 -23.08 3.72 16.67
N ARG A 227 -22.62 4.77 15.99
CA ARG A 227 -21.24 5.30 16.09
C ARG A 227 -20.78 5.71 17.50
N ASN A 228 -21.70 6.16 18.35
CA ASN A 228 -21.43 6.65 19.71
C ASN A 228 -21.88 5.65 20.80
N LEU A 229 -21.92 4.35 20.48
CA LEU A 229 -22.31 3.31 21.41
C LEU A 229 -21.25 2.22 21.51
N GLY A 230 -20.91 1.86 22.73
CA GLY A 230 -19.90 0.85 23.06
C GLY A 230 -20.34 -0.11 24.14
N TYR A 231 -19.53 -1.13 24.38
CA TYR A 231 -19.73 -2.11 25.44
C TYR A 231 -18.44 -2.40 26.20
N ALA A 232 -18.57 -2.53 27.52
CA ALA A 232 -17.51 -2.94 28.42
C ALA A 232 -17.89 -4.19 29.21
N VAL A 233 -16.91 -5.06 29.42
CA VAL A 233 -16.99 -6.21 30.33
C VAL A 233 -17.06 -5.70 31.76
N ASN A 234 -17.98 -6.22 32.58
CA ASN A 234 -18.11 -5.82 33.98
C ASN A 234 -16.85 -6.22 34.78
N ILE A 235 -16.42 -5.37 35.72
CA ILE A 235 -15.27 -5.64 36.59
C ILE A 235 -15.39 -6.94 37.40
N SER A 236 -16.62 -7.42 37.66
CA SER A 236 -16.86 -8.71 38.31
C SER A 236 -16.22 -9.89 37.58
N ALA A 237 -16.19 -9.88 36.25
CA ALA A 237 -15.56 -10.93 35.45
C ALA A 237 -14.02 -10.92 35.60
N LEU A 238 -13.40 -9.73 35.71
CA LEU A 238 -11.98 -9.63 36.02
C LEU A 238 -11.68 -10.13 37.44
N LYS A 239 -12.51 -9.75 38.44
CA LYS A 239 -12.34 -10.24 39.82
C LYS A 239 -12.42 -11.78 39.88
N GLN A 240 -13.41 -12.39 39.22
CA GLN A 240 -13.54 -13.86 39.12
C GLN A 240 -12.34 -14.52 38.42
N LEU A 241 -11.81 -13.90 37.36
CA LEU A 241 -10.61 -14.40 36.67
C LEU A 241 -9.35 -14.34 37.57
N LEU A 242 -9.25 -13.34 38.44
CA LEU A 242 -8.16 -13.18 39.42
C LEU A 242 -8.28 -14.13 40.63
N GLU A 243 -9.49 -14.58 40.99
CA GLU A 243 -9.67 -15.62 42.03
C GLU A 243 -9.11 -16.98 41.61
N LYS A 244 -9.12 -17.29 40.30
CA LYS A 244 -8.66 -18.57 39.73
C LYS A 244 -7.85 -18.35 38.43
N PRO A 245 -6.64 -17.79 38.54
CA PRO A 245 -5.80 -17.51 37.37
C PRO A 245 -5.36 -18.82 36.69
N ASN A 246 -5.21 -18.76 35.38
CA ASN A 246 -4.76 -19.87 34.52
C ASN A 246 -3.44 -19.51 33.80
N PRO A 247 -2.33 -19.35 34.54
CA PRO A 247 -1.09 -18.78 34.01
C PRO A 247 -0.45 -19.62 32.91
N VAL A 248 -0.11 -18.96 31.80
CA VAL A 248 0.67 -19.53 30.69
C VAL A 248 1.96 -18.72 30.52
N PRO A 249 3.12 -19.27 30.91
CA PRO A 249 4.43 -18.65 30.65
C PRO A 249 4.61 -18.29 29.17
N ILE A 250 5.21 -17.14 28.86
CA ILE A 250 5.23 -16.60 27.49
C ILE A 250 5.89 -17.56 26.49
N ASN A 251 6.88 -18.34 26.93
CA ASN A 251 7.52 -19.36 26.11
C ASN A 251 6.52 -20.46 25.67
N ARG A 252 5.54 -20.83 26.51
CA ARG A 252 4.44 -21.75 26.17
C ARG A 252 3.32 -21.06 25.40
N TRP A 253 3.02 -19.79 25.67
CA TRP A 253 2.05 -19.02 24.88
C TRP A 253 2.43 -18.98 23.40
N LEU A 254 3.72 -18.82 23.11
CA LEU A 254 4.30 -18.89 21.78
C LEU A 254 4.27 -20.30 21.15
N THR A 255 3.96 -21.36 21.90
CA THR A 255 3.90 -22.74 21.36
C THR A 255 2.56 -23.14 20.75
N ILE A 256 1.51 -22.32 20.83
CA ILE A 256 0.25 -22.65 20.14
C ILE A 256 0.48 -22.56 18.62
N GLY A 257 0.51 -23.73 17.97
CA GLY A 257 0.88 -23.87 16.57
C GLY A 257 2.37 -24.09 16.33
N THR A 258 3.15 -24.61 17.28
CA THR A 258 4.46 -25.20 16.98
C THR A 258 4.35 -26.38 16.02
N LEU A 259 5.48 -26.70 15.40
CA LEU A 259 5.68 -27.97 14.71
C LEU A 259 5.57 -29.15 15.69
N ASP A 260 5.12 -30.31 15.21
CA ASP A 260 5.33 -31.58 15.92
C ASP A 260 6.80 -31.98 15.82
N GLU A 261 7.52 -31.93 16.94
CA GLU A 261 8.97 -32.23 17.02
C GLU A 261 9.33 -33.66 16.58
N ARG A 262 8.35 -34.58 16.57
CA ARG A 262 8.52 -35.95 16.08
C ARG A 262 8.55 -36.03 14.56
N LEU A 263 8.04 -35.00 13.87
CA LEU A 263 7.98 -34.89 12.42
C LEU A 263 8.97 -33.87 11.88
N TRP A 264 9.25 -32.80 12.63
CA TRP A 264 9.98 -31.63 12.14
C TRP A 264 10.94 -31.05 13.17
N LYS A 265 12.16 -30.76 12.75
CA LYS A 265 13.18 -30.09 13.57
C LYS A 265 13.59 -28.77 12.91
N PRO A 266 13.22 -27.60 13.48
CA PRO A 266 13.68 -26.30 12.99
C PRO A 266 15.17 -26.08 13.34
N LEU A 267 15.91 -25.47 12.44
CA LEU A 267 17.34 -25.18 12.55
C LEU A 267 17.62 -23.74 12.07
N PHE A 268 18.61 -23.08 12.67
CA PHE A 268 19.02 -21.70 12.34
C PHE A 268 17.91 -20.64 12.51
N GLY A 269 17.15 -20.70 13.61
CA GLY A 269 16.17 -19.67 13.98
C GLY A 269 14.96 -19.62 13.05
N SER A 270 14.38 -18.42 12.85
CA SER A 270 13.03 -18.18 12.30
C SER A 270 11.89 -18.83 13.09
N ARG A 271 10.68 -18.31 12.92
CA ARG A 271 9.46 -18.78 13.59
C ARG A 271 8.69 -19.74 12.68
N TRP A 272 9.01 -21.03 12.79
CA TRP A 272 8.27 -22.10 12.11
C TRP A 272 7.02 -22.51 12.90
N ARG A 273 5.87 -22.62 12.22
CA ARG A 273 4.56 -22.90 12.85
C ARG A 273 3.71 -23.83 11.99
N GLN A 274 2.87 -24.66 12.60
CA GLN A 274 1.98 -25.61 11.91
C GLN A 274 0.50 -25.32 12.21
N ARG A 275 -0.36 -25.31 11.19
CA ARG A 275 -1.83 -25.22 11.33
C ARG A 275 -2.53 -25.88 10.14
N ALA A 276 -3.47 -26.78 10.40
CA ALA A 276 -4.29 -27.46 9.38
C ALA A 276 -3.49 -28.03 8.19
N GLY A 277 -2.42 -28.79 8.48
CA GLY A 277 -1.55 -29.39 7.46
C GLY A 277 -0.65 -28.42 6.69
N ARG A 278 -0.65 -27.13 7.03
CA ARG A 278 0.28 -26.12 6.51
C ARG A 278 1.38 -25.83 7.51
N ILE A 279 2.60 -25.64 7.01
CA ILE A 279 3.75 -25.12 7.75
C ILE A 279 3.99 -23.69 7.28
N MET A 280 4.17 -22.75 8.20
CA MET A 280 4.41 -21.33 7.93
C MET A 280 5.75 -20.94 8.54
N VAL A 281 6.49 -20.05 7.87
CA VAL A 281 7.75 -19.51 8.38
C VAL A 281 7.82 -18.00 8.20
N ASP A 282 8.32 -17.32 9.23
CA ASP A 282 8.54 -15.88 9.25
C ASP A 282 9.69 -15.48 10.21
N GLY A 283 10.06 -14.20 10.24
CA GLY A 283 11.17 -13.68 11.06
C GLY A 283 12.56 -14.07 10.53
N PHE A 284 13.64 -13.56 11.13
CA PHE A 284 15.01 -13.79 10.61
C PHE A 284 15.56 -15.17 10.99
N GLY A 285 16.28 -15.81 10.07
CA GLY A 285 17.14 -16.96 10.36
C GLY A 285 18.53 -16.52 10.85
N SER A 286 19.20 -17.36 11.62
CA SER A 286 20.57 -17.13 12.13
C SER A 286 21.67 -17.67 11.20
N GLY A 287 21.32 -18.39 10.14
CA GLY A 287 22.27 -18.82 9.12
C GLY A 287 22.57 -17.73 8.10
N LEU A 288 23.63 -17.94 7.30
CA LEU A 288 24.06 -17.04 6.22
C LEU A 288 22.88 -16.57 5.34
N GLY A 289 22.77 -15.27 5.10
CA GLY A 289 21.68 -14.69 4.31
C GLY A 289 20.31 -14.83 4.99
N SER A 290 20.28 -14.82 6.32
CA SER A 290 19.11 -15.09 7.17
C SER A 290 18.46 -16.45 6.90
N ARG A 291 19.29 -17.45 6.58
CA ARG A 291 18.87 -18.82 6.31
C ARG A 291 18.29 -19.47 7.56
N SER A 292 17.17 -20.18 7.37
CA SER A 292 16.57 -21.09 8.33
C SER A 292 16.11 -22.37 7.63
N LEU A 293 16.28 -23.52 8.27
CA LEU A 293 15.87 -24.83 7.76
C LEU A 293 14.81 -25.45 8.69
N CYS A 294 14.00 -26.35 8.16
CA CYS A 294 13.10 -27.21 8.92
C CYS A 294 13.22 -28.62 8.34
N VAL A 295 14.00 -29.48 8.98
CA VAL A 295 14.26 -30.85 8.49
C VAL A 295 13.17 -31.80 8.94
N SER A 296 12.72 -32.67 8.03
CA SER A 296 11.82 -33.77 8.31
C SER A 296 12.53 -34.88 9.07
N GLN A 297 11.81 -35.51 9.99
CA GLN A 297 12.26 -36.69 10.73
C GLN A 297 11.87 -38.01 10.06
N GLU A 298 11.12 -37.97 8.95
CA GLU A 298 10.75 -39.15 8.18
C GLU A 298 11.97 -39.91 7.64
N ALA A 299 11.82 -41.23 7.49
CA ALA A 299 12.82 -42.09 6.90
C ALA A 299 12.82 -41.94 5.37
N LEU A 300 14.00 -41.97 4.75
CA LEU A 300 14.16 -41.86 3.30
C LEU A 300 14.12 -43.25 2.65
N PRO A 301 13.46 -43.40 1.49
CA PRO A 301 13.60 -44.60 0.65
C PRO A 301 15.02 -44.73 0.08
N GLU A 302 15.32 -45.91 -0.46
CA GLU A 302 16.50 -46.09 -1.31
C GLU A 302 16.36 -45.31 -2.63
N LEU A 303 17.49 -44.99 -3.28
CA LEU A 303 17.49 -44.30 -4.57
C LEU A 303 16.99 -45.25 -5.68
N PRO A 304 16.17 -44.77 -6.64
CA PRO A 304 15.70 -43.40 -6.78
C PRO A 304 14.47 -43.09 -5.91
N TYR A 305 14.38 -41.84 -5.44
CA TYR A 305 13.20 -41.34 -4.74
C TYR A 305 12.93 -39.87 -5.04
N GLU A 306 11.73 -39.42 -4.69
CA GLU A 306 11.22 -38.08 -4.92
C GLU A 306 10.84 -37.39 -3.62
N ILE A 307 11.04 -36.07 -3.59
CA ILE A 307 10.64 -35.17 -2.51
C ILE A 307 9.79 -34.07 -3.13
N ALA A 308 8.60 -33.82 -2.62
CA ALA A 308 7.74 -32.74 -3.09
C ALA A 308 7.21 -31.88 -1.94
N VAL A 309 6.92 -30.61 -2.23
CA VAL A 309 6.12 -29.72 -1.38
C VAL A 309 5.43 -28.68 -2.24
N GLU A 310 4.24 -28.25 -1.84
CA GLU A 310 3.65 -27.01 -2.35
C GLU A 310 4.14 -25.83 -1.51
N VAL A 311 4.76 -24.83 -2.14
CA VAL A 311 5.19 -23.57 -1.52
C VAL A 311 4.41 -22.39 -2.08
N LYS A 312 4.13 -21.40 -1.23
CA LYS A 312 3.67 -20.07 -1.61
C LYS A 312 4.50 -19.03 -0.85
N LEU A 313 5.02 -18.03 -1.57
CA LEU A 313 5.65 -16.85 -0.98
C LEU A 313 4.59 -15.77 -0.74
N ASP A 314 4.75 -14.97 0.32
CA ASP A 314 3.96 -13.75 0.51
C ASP A 314 4.55 -12.58 -0.32
N ASP A 315 5.86 -12.62 -0.63
CA ASP A 315 6.58 -11.71 -1.54
C ASP A 315 7.61 -12.49 -2.39
N GLU A 316 7.56 -12.31 -3.70
CA GLU A 316 8.45 -12.95 -4.69
C GLU A 316 9.90 -12.44 -4.65
N SER A 317 10.19 -11.30 -4.01
CA SER A 317 11.57 -10.87 -3.72
C SER A 317 12.29 -11.82 -2.74
N GLY A 318 11.51 -12.61 -2.00
CA GLY A 318 11.99 -13.62 -1.05
C GLY A 318 12.63 -14.84 -1.71
N ALA A 319 12.89 -15.86 -0.88
CA ALA A 319 13.28 -17.20 -1.29
C ALA A 319 12.95 -18.24 -0.20
N ALA A 320 12.19 -19.27 -0.57
CA ALA A 320 11.85 -20.41 0.30
C ALA A 320 11.44 -21.62 -0.56
N GLY A 321 11.73 -22.85 -0.12
CA GLY A 321 11.47 -24.06 -0.89
C GLY A 321 11.99 -25.34 -0.22
N LEU A 322 12.37 -26.32 -1.03
CA LEU A 322 12.85 -27.62 -0.57
C LEU A 322 14.33 -27.62 -0.20
N ILE A 323 14.68 -28.46 0.78
CA ILE A 323 16.02 -29.05 0.91
C ILE A 323 15.93 -30.54 0.67
N PHE A 324 16.81 -31.05 -0.20
CA PHE A 324 16.86 -32.45 -0.60
C PHE A 324 18.13 -33.18 -0.10
N TYR A 325 18.94 -32.48 0.68
CA TYR A 325 20.01 -33.02 1.51
C TYR A 325 20.38 -31.96 2.57
N SER A 326 20.69 -32.37 3.79
CA SER A 326 21.29 -31.54 4.85
C SER A 326 22.06 -32.41 5.84
N ASP A 327 23.19 -31.90 6.34
CA ASP A 327 23.95 -32.48 7.46
C ASP A 327 23.45 -32.03 8.85
N GLU A 328 22.26 -31.40 8.90
CA GLU A 328 21.68 -30.70 10.06
C GLU A 328 22.56 -29.56 10.63
N ASN A 329 23.64 -29.22 9.94
CA ASN A 329 24.57 -28.16 10.24
C ASN A 329 24.67 -27.23 9.02
N THR A 330 25.87 -26.86 8.59
CA THR A 330 26.04 -25.80 7.60
C THR A 330 25.82 -26.27 6.16
N LYS A 331 25.88 -27.58 5.88
CA LYS A 331 25.85 -28.13 4.52
C LYS A 331 24.47 -28.62 4.16
N HIS A 332 24.00 -28.18 2.99
CA HIS A 332 22.73 -28.64 2.44
C HIS A 332 22.66 -28.32 0.94
N TYR A 333 21.75 -28.98 0.22
CA TYR A 333 21.26 -28.49 -1.06
C TYR A 333 19.86 -27.92 -0.89
N GLY A 334 19.50 -26.95 -1.73
CA GLY A 334 18.15 -26.40 -1.80
C GLY A 334 17.68 -26.19 -3.23
N PHE A 335 16.37 -26.37 -3.45
CA PHE A 335 15.66 -26.02 -4.68
C PHE A 335 14.46 -25.14 -4.32
N TYR A 336 14.45 -23.90 -4.82
CA TYR A 336 13.51 -22.87 -4.38
C TYR A 336 13.33 -21.75 -5.41
N PRO A 337 12.14 -21.10 -5.47
CA PRO A 337 12.01 -19.78 -6.07
C PRO A 337 12.83 -18.73 -5.31
N SER A 338 13.38 -17.77 -6.05
CA SER A 338 14.09 -16.59 -5.55
C SER A 338 13.98 -15.48 -6.59
N ASN A 339 13.36 -14.34 -6.25
CA ASN A 339 13.23 -13.19 -7.17
C ASN A 339 12.63 -13.56 -8.55
N LYS A 340 11.46 -14.23 -8.53
CA LYS A 340 10.72 -14.74 -9.71
C LYS A 340 11.49 -15.71 -10.62
N SER A 341 12.63 -16.22 -10.17
CA SER A 341 13.44 -17.25 -10.84
C SER A 341 13.51 -18.49 -9.96
N LEU A 342 13.59 -19.67 -10.56
CA LEU A 342 13.88 -20.90 -9.82
C LEU A 342 15.38 -21.06 -9.71
N ARG A 343 15.85 -21.57 -8.57
CA ARG A 343 17.26 -21.75 -8.26
C ARG A 343 17.49 -23.10 -7.60
N ILE A 344 18.55 -23.78 -8.02
CA ILE A 344 19.14 -24.91 -7.31
C ILE A 344 20.52 -24.50 -6.78
N SER A 345 20.80 -24.77 -5.51
CA SER A 345 22.01 -24.32 -4.82
C SER A 345 22.56 -25.41 -3.90
N ARG A 346 23.89 -25.43 -3.75
CA ARG A 346 24.61 -26.20 -2.74
C ARG A 346 25.33 -25.25 -1.79
N PHE A 347 25.32 -25.59 -0.51
CA PHE A 347 26.07 -24.91 0.53
C PHE A 347 27.08 -25.91 1.10
N ASP A 348 28.37 -25.60 0.97
CA ASP A 348 29.51 -26.42 1.41
C ASP A 348 29.98 -26.03 2.84
N GLY A 349 29.40 -24.98 3.45
CA GLY A 349 29.77 -24.47 4.80
C GLY A 349 28.99 -23.22 5.25
N PRO A 350 29.45 -22.54 6.33
CA PRO A 350 28.77 -21.36 6.90
C PRO A 350 28.97 -20.08 6.08
N ASP A 351 30.09 -19.95 5.36
CA ASP A 351 30.51 -18.72 4.71
C ASP A 351 29.96 -18.54 3.29
N VAL A 352 29.85 -17.29 2.84
CA VAL A 352 29.36 -16.95 1.48
C VAL A 352 30.22 -17.54 0.37
N PHE A 353 31.53 -17.69 0.59
CA PHE A 353 32.45 -18.33 -0.36
C PHE A 353 32.22 -19.84 -0.54
N LEU A 354 31.44 -20.45 0.36
CA LEU A 354 31.05 -21.86 0.33
C LEU A 354 29.61 -22.07 -0.16
N TRP A 355 28.92 -21.00 -0.60
CA TRP A 355 27.65 -21.11 -1.32
C TRP A 355 27.91 -21.16 -2.83
N ARG A 356 27.30 -22.14 -3.51
CA ARG A 356 27.26 -22.23 -4.97
C ARG A 356 25.82 -22.30 -5.47
N VAL A 357 25.46 -21.35 -6.32
CA VAL A 357 24.32 -21.53 -7.24
C VAL A 357 24.78 -22.51 -8.31
N LEU A 358 24.07 -23.64 -8.47
CA LEU A 358 24.40 -24.62 -9.49
C LEU A 358 23.74 -24.21 -10.81
N GLU A 359 22.44 -23.91 -10.77
CA GLU A 359 21.68 -23.34 -11.89
C GLU A 359 20.58 -22.38 -11.38
N GLU A 360 20.20 -21.43 -12.21
CA GLU A 360 19.10 -20.48 -11.98
C GLU A 360 18.45 -20.10 -13.32
N LYS A 361 17.12 -20.17 -13.39
CA LYS A 361 16.36 -19.76 -14.58
C LYS A 361 14.93 -19.33 -14.25
N LYS A 362 14.33 -18.48 -15.08
CA LYS A 362 12.88 -18.25 -15.07
C LYS A 362 12.16 -19.45 -15.68
N SER A 363 10.92 -19.70 -15.24
CA SER A 363 10.06 -20.74 -15.79
C SER A 363 8.64 -20.22 -15.94
N ASN A 364 8.07 -20.35 -17.14
CA ASN A 364 6.66 -20.00 -17.43
C ASN A 364 5.66 -20.86 -16.62
N SER A 365 6.15 -21.95 -16.04
CA SER A 365 5.43 -22.91 -15.22
C SER A 365 5.37 -22.52 -13.74
N TYR A 366 6.24 -21.61 -13.28
CA TYR A 366 6.16 -21.00 -11.96
C TYR A 366 5.10 -19.88 -11.95
N ARG A 367 4.48 -19.64 -10.79
CA ARG A 367 3.30 -18.77 -10.65
C ARG A 367 3.47 -17.83 -9.46
N ASP A 368 3.83 -16.58 -9.75
CA ASP A 368 3.96 -15.51 -8.76
C ASP A 368 2.72 -15.42 -7.85
N GLY A 369 2.93 -15.43 -6.53
CA GLY A 369 1.87 -15.27 -5.52
C GLY A 369 0.89 -16.45 -5.40
N GLU A 370 1.06 -17.54 -6.14
CA GLU A 370 0.24 -18.76 -6.07
C GLU A 370 0.95 -19.90 -5.33
N TRP A 371 0.23 -21.02 -5.13
CA TRP A 371 0.84 -22.27 -4.68
C TRP A 371 1.54 -22.95 -5.86
N ASN A 372 2.82 -23.25 -5.68
CA ASN A 372 3.66 -23.95 -6.64
C ASN A 372 4.16 -25.25 -6.03
N GLN A 373 3.93 -26.39 -6.67
CA GLN A 373 4.60 -27.62 -6.28
C GLN A 373 6.05 -27.57 -6.77
N LEU A 374 6.99 -27.69 -5.84
CA LEU A 374 8.38 -28.02 -6.12
C LEU A 374 8.52 -29.54 -5.94
N LYS A 375 9.15 -30.22 -6.89
CA LYS A 375 9.52 -31.64 -6.76
C LYS A 375 10.98 -31.83 -7.14
N VAL A 376 11.69 -32.66 -6.39
CA VAL A 376 13.07 -33.08 -6.69
C VAL A 376 13.10 -34.60 -6.73
N ARG A 377 13.55 -35.16 -7.85
CA ARG A 377 13.86 -36.58 -8.02
C ARG A 377 15.36 -36.77 -7.89
N LEU A 378 15.74 -37.67 -6.98
CA LEU A 378 17.13 -38.03 -6.72
C LEU A 378 17.39 -39.42 -7.31
N GLU A 379 18.40 -39.49 -8.18
CA GLU A 379 18.86 -40.73 -8.81
C GLU A 379 20.36 -40.91 -8.50
N ALA A 380 20.90 -42.11 -8.74
CA ALA A 380 22.29 -42.42 -8.39
C ALA A 380 23.32 -41.46 -9.03
N GLU A 381 23.04 -40.95 -10.23
CA GLU A 381 23.98 -40.11 -10.98
C GLU A 381 23.56 -38.65 -11.17
N ARG A 382 22.29 -38.29 -10.88
CA ARG A 382 21.73 -36.96 -11.18
C ARG A 382 20.59 -36.55 -10.26
N ILE A 383 20.37 -35.25 -10.20
CA ILE A 383 19.28 -34.58 -9.49
C ILE A 383 18.38 -33.94 -10.55
N VAL A 384 17.09 -34.25 -10.56
CA VAL A 384 16.11 -33.65 -11.50
C VAL A 384 15.09 -32.83 -10.71
N CYS A 385 14.94 -31.55 -11.05
CA CYS A 385 14.01 -30.65 -10.38
C CYS A 385 12.84 -30.28 -11.29
N TYR A 386 11.64 -30.21 -10.72
CA TYR A 386 10.38 -29.90 -11.40
C TYR A 386 9.64 -28.77 -10.67
N VAL A 387 8.94 -27.93 -11.43
CA VAL A 387 7.97 -26.96 -10.90
C VAL A 387 6.61 -27.23 -11.54
N ASN A 388 5.59 -27.49 -10.72
CA ASN A 388 4.24 -27.82 -11.19
C ASN A 388 4.27 -28.88 -12.31
N ASP A 389 4.97 -29.99 -12.09
CA ASP A 389 5.33 -31.08 -13.03
C ASP A 389 6.29 -30.76 -14.20
N ASP A 390 6.57 -29.50 -14.53
CA ASP A 390 7.46 -29.19 -15.65
C ASP A 390 8.93 -29.26 -15.19
N GLN A 391 9.76 -30.05 -15.89
CA GLN A 391 11.18 -30.21 -15.58
C GLN A 391 11.94 -28.90 -15.80
N VAL A 392 12.66 -28.44 -14.77
CA VAL A 392 13.43 -27.19 -14.79
C VAL A 392 14.94 -27.40 -14.75
N PHE A 393 15.47 -28.37 -13.99
CA PHE A 393 16.91 -28.61 -13.88
C PHE A 393 17.23 -30.10 -13.95
N GLU A 394 18.40 -30.43 -14.52
CA GLU A 394 19.00 -31.76 -14.46
C GLU A 394 20.50 -31.62 -14.15
N VAL A 395 20.89 -31.85 -12.89
CA VAL A 395 22.22 -31.53 -12.38
C VAL A 395 22.97 -32.81 -11.98
N LYS A 396 24.20 -32.97 -12.48
CA LYS A 396 25.08 -34.11 -12.19
C LYS A 396 26.08 -33.77 -11.07
N ASP A 397 25.58 -33.43 -9.88
CA ASP A 397 26.39 -33.05 -8.71
C ASP A 397 26.16 -34.05 -7.57
N GLN A 398 27.08 -35.01 -7.41
CA GLN A 398 26.97 -36.14 -6.46
C GLN A 398 27.66 -35.86 -5.12
N ARG A 399 27.89 -34.59 -4.74
CA ARG A 399 28.80 -34.28 -3.64
C ARG A 399 28.29 -34.73 -2.28
N TYR A 400 26.98 -34.70 -2.06
CA TYR A 400 26.35 -35.26 -0.88
C TYR A 400 25.11 -36.08 -1.24
N THR A 401 25.07 -37.35 -0.79
CA THR A 401 24.07 -38.35 -1.21
C THR A 401 23.26 -38.95 -0.05
N GLN A 402 23.64 -38.69 1.22
CA GLN A 402 22.99 -39.25 2.41
C GLN A 402 22.87 -38.20 3.53
N GLY A 403 21.66 -37.71 3.78
CA GLY A 403 21.39 -36.68 4.81
C GLY A 403 19.90 -36.54 5.09
N LYS A 404 19.51 -35.42 5.72
CA LYS A 404 18.09 -35.08 5.96
C LYS A 404 17.49 -34.25 4.83
N VAL A 405 16.17 -34.29 4.71
CA VAL A 405 15.36 -33.52 3.73
C VAL A 405 14.38 -32.60 4.47
N GLY A 406 13.70 -31.70 3.76
CA GLY A 406 12.68 -30.84 4.38
C GLY A 406 12.52 -29.51 3.66
N LEU A 407 12.46 -28.43 4.43
CA LEU A 407 12.15 -27.08 3.97
C LEU A 407 13.30 -26.09 4.29
N ALA A 408 13.46 -25.07 3.46
CA ALA A 408 14.35 -23.93 3.70
C ALA A 408 13.62 -22.60 3.48
N LYS A 409 14.10 -21.57 4.18
CA LYS A 409 13.87 -20.18 3.80
C LYS A 409 15.14 -19.35 3.95
N PHE A 410 15.18 -18.22 3.25
CA PHE A 410 16.28 -17.26 3.26
C PHE A 410 15.73 -15.84 3.41
N ARG A 411 16.59 -14.84 3.67
CA ARG A 411 16.23 -13.42 3.82
C ARG A 411 15.12 -13.21 4.89
N ASN A 412 14.44 -12.07 4.84
CA ASN A 412 13.21 -11.86 5.63
C ASN A 412 11.95 -12.47 4.97
N THR A 413 12.10 -13.53 4.16
CA THR A 413 10.97 -14.14 3.45
C THR A 413 9.91 -14.65 4.42
N VAL A 414 8.65 -14.36 4.14
CA VAL A 414 7.50 -15.03 4.74
C VAL A 414 6.95 -16.02 3.71
N ALA A 415 6.77 -17.27 4.11
CA ALA A 415 6.36 -18.34 3.22
C ALA A 415 5.43 -19.35 3.92
N SER A 416 4.58 -19.98 3.11
CA SER A 416 3.72 -21.10 3.51
C SER A 416 4.05 -22.33 2.69
N PHE A 417 4.00 -23.48 3.33
CA PHE A 417 4.24 -24.81 2.77
C PHE A 417 3.06 -25.73 3.10
N ARG A 418 2.74 -26.68 2.21
CA ARG A 418 1.78 -27.76 2.47
C ARG A 418 2.11 -28.99 1.64
N GLY A 419 1.58 -30.15 2.04
CA GLY A 419 1.70 -31.38 1.25
C GLY A 419 3.16 -31.81 1.03
N PHE A 420 4.00 -31.71 2.07
CA PHE A 420 5.34 -32.30 2.03
C PHE A 420 5.23 -33.82 1.89
N GLN A 421 6.01 -34.40 0.98
CA GLN A 421 5.97 -35.82 0.65
C GLN A 421 7.36 -36.33 0.33
N VAL A 422 7.66 -37.56 0.76
CA VAL A 422 8.81 -38.36 0.34
C VAL A 422 8.31 -39.74 -0.07
N ALA A 423 8.64 -40.20 -1.28
CA ALA A 423 8.28 -41.53 -1.79
C ALA A 423 9.20 -41.92 -2.94
N SER A 424 9.28 -43.22 -3.30
CA SER A 424 10.02 -43.65 -4.50
C SER A 424 9.50 -43.01 -5.80
N GLU A 425 8.20 -42.69 -5.83
CA GLU A 425 7.55 -41.95 -6.91
C GLU A 425 6.38 -41.12 -6.33
N ILE A 426 6.27 -39.86 -6.70
CA ILE A 426 5.19 -38.95 -6.31
C ILE A 426 4.33 -38.62 -7.53
N ALA A 427 3.04 -38.92 -7.42
CA ALA A 427 2.07 -38.71 -8.49
C ALA A 427 2.07 -37.25 -9.01
N PRO A 428 1.78 -37.02 -10.31
CA PRO A 428 1.75 -35.68 -10.90
C PRO A 428 0.83 -34.71 -10.14
N TYR A 429 1.27 -33.45 -10.05
CA TYR A 429 0.55 -32.35 -9.44
C TYR A 429 -0.67 -31.89 -10.26
N ARG A 430 -0.52 -31.90 -11.59
CA ARG A 430 -1.55 -31.55 -12.56
C ARG A 430 -2.49 -32.74 -12.79
N PRO A 431 -3.78 -32.48 -13.05
CA PRO A 431 -4.66 -33.50 -13.60
C PRO A 431 -4.12 -33.99 -14.96
N SER A 432 -4.43 -35.23 -15.33
CA SER A 432 -4.09 -35.76 -16.66
C SER A 432 -4.79 -34.93 -17.75
N LYS A 433 -4.28 -34.97 -18.99
CA LYS A 433 -4.95 -34.29 -20.12
C LYS A 433 -6.39 -34.77 -20.30
N GLU A 434 -6.65 -36.05 -20.10
CA GLU A 434 -7.99 -36.66 -20.14
C GLU A 434 -8.90 -36.09 -19.04
N THR A 435 -8.44 -36.04 -17.79
CA THR A 435 -9.18 -35.42 -16.68
C THR A 435 -9.44 -33.94 -16.94
N ALA A 436 -8.44 -33.20 -17.42
CA ALA A 436 -8.57 -31.78 -17.70
C ALA A 436 -9.57 -31.52 -18.85
N GLN A 437 -9.57 -32.34 -19.89
CA GLN A 437 -10.53 -32.26 -20.99
C GLN A 437 -11.94 -32.62 -20.51
N LYS A 438 -12.13 -33.76 -19.82
CA LYS A 438 -13.44 -34.14 -19.24
C LYS A 438 -14.04 -33.03 -18.37
N ILE A 439 -13.22 -32.41 -17.50
CA ILE A 439 -13.68 -31.31 -16.66
C ILE A 439 -14.02 -30.06 -17.48
N LEU A 440 -13.30 -29.80 -18.59
CA LEU A 440 -13.65 -28.73 -19.52
C LEU A 440 -15.00 -29.00 -20.19
N ASP A 441 -15.21 -30.20 -20.71
CA ASP A 441 -16.45 -30.63 -21.39
C ASP A 441 -17.64 -30.55 -20.42
N LEU A 442 -17.50 -31.10 -19.20
CA LEU A 442 -18.53 -31.04 -18.13
C LEU A 442 -18.83 -29.61 -17.64
N THR A 443 -17.92 -28.65 -17.86
CA THR A 443 -18.11 -27.25 -17.42
C THR A 443 -18.29 -26.24 -18.56
N GLU A 444 -18.47 -26.71 -19.80
CA GLU A 444 -18.68 -25.84 -20.96
C GLU A 444 -20.00 -25.07 -20.83
N ASP A 445 -21.10 -25.76 -20.48
CA ASP A 445 -22.44 -25.19 -20.26
C ASP A 445 -22.64 -24.56 -18.86
N LEU A 446 -21.55 -24.30 -18.11
CA LEU A 446 -21.65 -23.77 -16.75
C LEU A 446 -22.11 -22.31 -16.76
N ARG A 447 -23.42 -22.13 -16.55
CA ARG A 447 -24.09 -20.82 -16.58
C ARG A 447 -23.61 -19.89 -15.47
N VAL A 448 -23.26 -18.68 -15.86
CA VAL A 448 -22.72 -17.62 -14.98
C VAL A 448 -23.79 -17.03 -14.04
N ASP A 449 -25.07 -17.13 -14.39
CA ASP A 449 -26.20 -16.48 -13.71
C ASP A 449 -26.88 -17.34 -12.63
N ARG A 450 -26.40 -18.56 -12.38
CA ARG A 450 -26.99 -19.49 -11.41
C ARG A 450 -25.93 -20.43 -10.81
N PRO A 451 -26.12 -20.96 -9.60
CA PRO A 451 -25.19 -21.95 -9.04
C PRO A 451 -25.12 -23.22 -9.90
N PRO A 452 -24.01 -23.99 -9.82
CA PRO A 452 -23.92 -25.33 -10.38
C PRO A 452 -25.05 -26.23 -9.83
N LYS A 453 -25.53 -27.15 -10.66
CA LYS A 453 -26.53 -28.14 -10.21
C LYS A 453 -25.86 -29.32 -9.49
N GLU A 454 -26.61 -29.99 -8.63
CA GLU A 454 -26.14 -31.18 -7.91
C GLU A 454 -25.79 -32.34 -8.86
N GLU A 455 -26.52 -32.52 -9.98
CA GLU A 455 -26.23 -33.63 -10.91
C GLU A 455 -24.82 -33.49 -11.53
N LEU A 456 -24.38 -32.25 -11.80
CA LEU A 456 -23.03 -31.97 -12.30
C LEU A 456 -21.95 -32.23 -11.24
N ILE A 457 -22.25 -31.96 -9.96
CA ILE A 457 -21.34 -32.26 -8.85
C ILE A 457 -21.17 -33.78 -8.75
N GLU A 458 -22.27 -34.54 -8.81
CA GLU A 458 -22.21 -36.00 -8.82
C GLU A 458 -21.43 -36.57 -10.00
N GLU A 459 -21.63 -36.04 -11.21
CA GLU A 459 -20.94 -36.50 -12.43
C GLU A 459 -19.43 -36.26 -12.35
N VAL A 460 -19.01 -35.06 -11.93
CA VAL A 460 -17.61 -34.71 -11.68
C VAL A 460 -16.95 -35.60 -10.62
N VAL A 461 -17.69 -35.97 -9.56
CA VAL A 461 -17.18 -36.85 -8.48
C VAL A 461 -17.11 -38.32 -8.91
N LYS A 462 -18.00 -38.79 -9.79
CA LYS A 462 -17.98 -40.17 -10.32
C LYS A 462 -16.84 -40.39 -11.32
N GLU A 463 -16.55 -39.40 -12.16
CA GLU A 463 -15.62 -39.52 -13.29
C GLU A 463 -14.14 -39.28 -12.94
N THR A 464 -13.80 -38.77 -11.75
CA THR A 464 -12.43 -38.38 -11.39
C THR A 464 -12.21 -38.32 -9.87
N ASP A 465 -10.98 -38.59 -9.44
CA ASP A 465 -10.53 -38.35 -8.06
C ASP A 465 -10.87 -36.92 -7.59
N GLN A 466 -11.57 -36.80 -6.46
CA GLN A 466 -12.14 -35.55 -5.98
C GLN A 466 -11.11 -34.41 -5.90
N LYS A 467 -9.86 -34.71 -5.51
CA LYS A 467 -8.79 -33.71 -5.42
C LYS A 467 -8.33 -33.25 -6.81
N ARG A 468 -8.16 -34.18 -7.76
CA ARG A 468 -7.82 -33.87 -9.16
C ARG A 468 -8.92 -33.09 -9.88
N ALA A 469 -10.20 -33.42 -9.64
CA ALA A 469 -11.33 -32.66 -10.15
C ALA A 469 -11.30 -31.20 -9.64
N GLN A 470 -11.12 -30.99 -8.34
CA GLN A 470 -11.00 -29.66 -7.75
C GLN A 470 -9.80 -28.87 -8.30
N GLN A 471 -8.65 -29.51 -8.51
CA GLN A 471 -7.49 -28.88 -9.15
C GLN A 471 -7.78 -28.48 -10.60
N ALA A 472 -8.39 -29.35 -11.40
CA ALA A 472 -8.78 -29.05 -12.79
C ALA A 472 -9.74 -27.86 -12.88
N LEU A 473 -10.75 -27.81 -12.01
CA LEU A 473 -11.70 -26.70 -11.91
C LEU A 473 -11.00 -25.38 -11.54
N GLN A 474 -10.05 -25.42 -10.58
CA GLN A 474 -9.26 -24.24 -10.20
C GLN A 474 -8.38 -23.72 -11.34
N GLU A 475 -7.74 -24.62 -12.12
CA GLU A 475 -7.00 -24.23 -13.32
C GLU A 475 -7.91 -23.63 -14.40
N ARG A 476 -9.07 -24.22 -14.66
CA ARG A 476 -10.06 -23.69 -15.63
C ARG A 476 -10.52 -22.30 -15.23
N ALA A 477 -10.86 -22.09 -13.95
CA ALA A 477 -11.23 -20.78 -13.42
C ALA A 477 -10.08 -19.75 -13.54
N ARG A 478 -8.83 -20.15 -13.27
CA ARG A 478 -7.63 -19.31 -13.45
C ARG A 478 -7.40 -18.92 -14.92
N LEU A 479 -7.63 -19.84 -15.85
CA LEU A 479 -7.52 -19.57 -17.29
C LEU A 479 -8.63 -18.63 -17.78
N LEU A 480 -9.88 -18.83 -17.34
CA LEU A 480 -11.00 -17.95 -17.67
C LEU A 480 -10.79 -16.52 -17.13
N LYS A 481 -10.24 -16.36 -15.92
CA LYS A 481 -9.85 -15.03 -15.41
C LYS A 481 -8.80 -14.35 -16.27
N LYS A 482 -7.72 -15.06 -16.62
CA LYS A 482 -6.70 -14.53 -17.55
C LYS A 482 -7.29 -14.18 -18.92
N GLN A 483 -8.24 -14.95 -19.42
CA GLN A 483 -8.94 -14.65 -20.67
C GLN A 483 -9.80 -13.39 -20.55
N ALA A 484 -10.52 -13.19 -19.44
CA ALA A 484 -11.27 -11.97 -19.16
C ALA A 484 -10.36 -10.73 -19.07
N GLU A 485 -9.22 -10.84 -18.38
CA GLU A 485 -8.19 -9.79 -18.34
C GLU A 485 -7.66 -9.43 -19.75
N ARG A 486 -7.44 -10.43 -20.62
CA ARG A 486 -7.05 -10.18 -22.02
C ARG A 486 -8.16 -9.52 -22.84
N LEU A 487 -9.42 -9.89 -22.63
CA LEU A 487 -10.56 -9.25 -23.29
C LEU A 487 -10.73 -7.78 -22.84
N GLN A 488 -10.52 -7.49 -21.56
CA GLN A 488 -10.51 -6.11 -21.03
C GLN A 488 -9.34 -5.29 -21.63
N GLN A 489 -8.13 -5.86 -21.69
CA GLN A 489 -6.99 -5.21 -22.36
C GLN A 489 -7.26 -4.93 -23.84
N LEU A 490 -7.91 -5.85 -24.55
CA LEU A 490 -8.30 -5.66 -25.95
C LEU A 490 -9.36 -4.56 -26.09
N ALA A 491 -10.39 -4.54 -25.24
CA ALA A 491 -11.42 -3.50 -25.24
C ALA A 491 -10.82 -2.10 -24.99
N GLN A 492 -9.92 -1.98 -24.01
CA GLN A 492 -9.17 -0.75 -23.75
C GLN A 492 -8.30 -0.34 -24.94
N SER A 493 -7.61 -1.28 -25.59
CA SER A 493 -6.79 -1.00 -26.78
C SER A 493 -7.61 -0.53 -27.98
N ILE A 494 -8.84 -1.05 -28.15
CA ILE A 494 -9.79 -0.61 -29.17
C ILE A 494 -10.29 0.81 -28.87
N HIS A 495 -10.63 1.08 -27.61
CA HIS A 495 -11.06 2.39 -27.13
C HIS A 495 -9.99 3.46 -27.36
N GLU A 496 -8.77 3.24 -26.86
CA GLU A 496 -7.62 4.15 -27.04
C GLU A 496 -7.34 4.43 -28.53
N ARG A 497 -7.45 3.40 -29.39
CA ARG A 497 -7.29 3.58 -30.83
C ARG A 497 -8.41 4.42 -31.44
N ALA A 498 -9.67 4.18 -31.09
CA ALA A 498 -10.81 4.93 -31.61
C ALA A 498 -10.72 6.42 -31.25
N VAL A 499 -10.47 6.73 -29.97
CA VAL A 499 -10.28 8.10 -29.47
C VAL A 499 -9.11 8.80 -30.18
N ARG A 500 -8.02 8.08 -30.44
CA ARG A 500 -6.84 8.61 -31.15
C ARG A 500 -7.09 8.84 -32.65
N ASP A 501 -7.86 7.97 -33.30
CA ASP A 501 -8.27 8.16 -34.70
C ASP A 501 -9.28 9.33 -34.83
N GLU A 502 -10.20 9.51 -33.87
CA GLU A 502 -11.06 10.70 -33.74
C GLU A 502 -10.22 11.98 -33.55
N LEU A 503 -9.26 11.96 -32.63
CA LEU A 503 -8.40 13.14 -32.34
C LEU A 503 -7.56 13.53 -33.56
N ARG A 504 -6.97 12.54 -34.26
CA ARG A 504 -6.22 12.79 -35.50
C ARG A 504 -7.10 13.46 -36.57
N ALA A 505 -8.36 13.05 -36.71
CA ALA A 505 -9.29 13.62 -37.69
C ALA A 505 -9.64 15.10 -37.43
N LEU A 506 -9.47 15.61 -36.19
CA LEU A 506 -9.59 17.05 -35.91
C LEU A 506 -8.40 17.88 -36.45
N PHE A 507 -7.30 17.22 -36.80
CA PHE A 507 -6.03 17.86 -37.18
C PHE A 507 -5.55 17.56 -38.61
N THR A 508 -6.08 16.53 -39.28
CA THR A 508 -5.74 16.19 -40.68
C THR A 508 -6.50 17.09 -41.65
N ASP A 509 -5.79 17.71 -42.60
CA ASP A 509 -6.33 18.56 -43.68
C ASP A 509 -7.23 19.74 -43.21
N LYS A 510 -7.02 20.21 -41.98
CA LYS A 510 -7.73 21.35 -41.35
C LYS A 510 -6.85 22.59 -41.30
N LYS A 511 -7.46 23.76 -41.51
CA LYS A 511 -6.83 25.06 -41.19
C LYS A 511 -6.91 25.32 -39.70
N GLU A 512 -5.99 26.10 -39.16
CA GLU A 512 -5.90 26.43 -37.73
C GLU A 512 -7.22 26.97 -37.16
N ALA A 513 -7.93 27.82 -37.90
CA ALA A 513 -9.24 28.35 -37.50
C ALA A 513 -10.33 27.25 -37.35
N ASP A 514 -10.28 26.19 -38.17
CA ASP A 514 -11.29 25.13 -38.27
C ASP A 514 -11.09 23.99 -37.25
N ILE A 515 -9.98 23.99 -36.51
CA ILE A 515 -9.68 22.98 -35.47
C ILE A 515 -10.50 23.29 -34.21
N ASP A 516 -11.28 22.32 -33.74
CA ASP A 516 -12.01 22.39 -32.46
C ASP A 516 -11.10 21.95 -31.31
N LEU A 517 -10.55 22.94 -30.59
CA LEU A 517 -9.64 22.73 -29.47
C LEU A 517 -10.34 22.11 -28.25
N LEU A 518 -11.62 22.43 -27.99
CA LEU A 518 -12.36 21.86 -26.86
C LEU A 518 -12.66 20.38 -27.12
N SER A 519 -13.12 20.02 -28.32
CA SER A 519 -13.31 18.62 -28.69
C SER A 519 -11.99 17.84 -28.64
N ALA A 520 -10.87 18.44 -29.07
CA ALA A 520 -9.56 17.81 -28.96
C ALA A 520 -9.14 17.58 -27.48
N ALA A 521 -9.36 18.55 -26.60
CA ALA A 521 -9.08 18.41 -25.16
C ALA A 521 -9.99 17.38 -24.47
N LEU A 522 -11.26 17.29 -24.88
CA LEU A 522 -12.20 16.26 -24.40
C LEU A 522 -11.76 14.86 -24.85
N LEU A 523 -11.24 14.70 -26.07
CA LEU A 523 -10.68 13.44 -26.54
C LEU A 523 -9.39 13.06 -25.79
N VAL A 524 -8.54 14.02 -25.41
CA VAL A 524 -7.38 13.75 -24.53
C VAL A 524 -7.84 13.17 -23.19
N ALA A 525 -8.89 13.73 -22.57
CA ALA A 525 -9.45 13.16 -21.34
C ALA A 525 -10.10 11.78 -21.55
N ARG A 526 -10.80 11.59 -22.68
CA ARG A 526 -11.47 10.33 -23.04
C ARG A 526 -10.49 9.16 -23.22
N LEU A 527 -9.19 9.40 -23.40
CA LEU A 527 -8.16 8.35 -23.42
C LEU A 527 -8.08 7.55 -22.11
N ASP A 528 -8.30 8.22 -20.98
CA ASP A 528 -8.29 7.65 -19.64
C ASP A 528 -9.72 7.40 -19.14
N ASN A 529 -10.63 8.32 -19.44
CA ASN A 529 -12.02 8.30 -18.99
C ASN A 529 -12.95 7.85 -20.12
N SER A 530 -13.16 6.54 -20.26
CA SER A 530 -13.95 5.97 -21.37
C SER A 530 -15.42 6.40 -21.42
N GLU A 531 -15.98 6.86 -20.30
CA GLU A 531 -17.35 7.37 -20.16
C GLU A 531 -17.54 8.83 -20.60
N VAL A 532 -16.47 9.54 -21.02
CA VAL A 532 -16.56 10.95 -21.44
C VAL A 532 -17.31 11.10 -22.76
N GLU A 533 -18.55 11.58 -22.65
CA GLU A 533 -19.43 11.92 -23.76
C GLU A 533 -19.25 13.38 -24.20
N LEU A 534 -18.47 13.61 -25.27
CA LEU A 534 -18.14 14.95 -25.81
C LEU A 534 -19.37 15.87 -25.92
N LYS A 535 -20.49 15.34 -26.42
CA LYS A 535 -21.72 16.12 -26.66
C LYS A 535 -22.31 16.69 -25.37
N ALA A 536 -22.14 16.03 -24.23
CA ALA A 536 -22.62 16.52 -22.94
C ALA A 536 -21.86 17.80 -22.54
N TYR A 537 -20.53 17.77 -22.55
CA TYR A 537 -19.67 18.91 -22.22
C TYR A 537 -19.79 20.05 -23.25
N LEU A 538 -19.92 19.75 -24.54
CA LEU A 538 -20.20 20.77 -25.57
C LEU A 538 -21.53 21.49 -25.33
N ASN A 539 -22.57 20.78 -24.87
CA ASN A 539 -23.84 21.39 -24.47
C ASN A 539 -23.71 22.20 -23.17
N GLN A 540 -22.93 21.73 -22.19
CA GLN A 540 -22.68 22.45 -20.94
C GLN A 540 -21.96 23.79 -21.20
N VAL A 541 -20.89 23.79 -21.99
CA VAL A 541 -20.19 25.01 -22.42
C VAL A 541 -21.11 25.94 -23.23
N SER A 542 -22.02 25.37 -24.05
CA SER A 542 -23.06 26.17 -24.72
C SER A 542 -24.01 26.86 -23.73
N SER A 543 -24.39 26.18 -22.65
CA SER A 543 -25.23 26.75 -21.58
C SER A 543 -24.50 27.86 -20.82
N MET A 544 -23.22 27.68 -20.49
CA MET A 544 -22.39 28.72 -19.87
C MET A 544 -22.33 29.99 -20.74
N VAL A 545 -22.13 29.86 -22.05
CA VAL A 545 -22.17 31.01 -22.97
C VAL A 545 -23.54 31.68 -22.97
N ASN A 546 -24.63 30.91 -23.01
CA ASN A 546 -26.00 31.45 -22.98
C ASN A 546 -26.31 32.17 -21.67
N GLU A 547 -25.69 31.79 -20.54
CA GLU A 547 -25.80 32.48 -19.26
C GLU A 547 -25.05 33.81 -19.29
N ILE A 548 -23.79 33.82 -19.75
CA ILE A 548 -23.00 35.05 -19.92
C ILE A 548 -23.73 36.03 -20.86
N GLN A 549 -24.26 35.56 -22.00
CA GLN A 549 -24.96 36.39 -22.97
C GLN A 549 -26.21 37.10 -22.40
N LYS A 550 -26.93 36.49 -21.46
CA LYS A 550 -28.09 37.11 -20.80
C LYS A 550 -27.71 38.33 -19.94
N THR A 551 -26.46 38.43 -19.49
CA THR A 551 -25.96 39.57 -18.70
C THR A 551 -25.50 40.74 -19.54
N LEU A 552 -25.32 40.54 -20.86
CA LEU A 552 -24.71 41.50 -21.77
C LEU A 552 -25.77 42.34 -22.52
N PRO A 553 -25.56 43.66 -22.66
CA PRO A 553 -26.28 44.47 -23.63
C PRO A 553 -26.11 43.95 -25.07
N ALA A 554 -27.11 44.15 -25.92
CA ALA A 554 -27.10 43.68 -27.30
C ALA A 554 -25.97 44.29 -28.17
N ASP A 555 -25.46 45.46 -27.77
CA ASP A 555 -24.37 46.22 -28.38
C ASP A 555 -23.04 46.12 -27.59
N ALA A 556 -22.91 45.13 -26.70
CA ALA A 556 -21.72 44.98 -25.85
C ALA A 556 -20.41 44.86 -26.64
N ASN A 557 -19.49 45.78 -26.39
CA ASN A 557 -18.14 45.78 -26.98
C ASN A 557 -17.24 44.67 -26.36
N ALA A 558 -16.07 44.45 -26.96
CA ALA A 558 -15.11 43.43 -26.52
C ALA A 558 -14.72 43.56 -25.03
N LYS A 559 -14.52 44.78 -24.53
CA LYS A 559 -14.18 45.03 -23.12
C LYS A 559 -15.31 44.66 -22.16
N ALA A 560 -16.56 44.93 -22.53
CA ALA A 560 -17.74 44.51 -21.76
C ALA A 560 -17.90 42.98 -21.73
N LYS A 561 -17.72 42.33 -22.90
CA LYS A 561 -17.74 40.87 -23.03
C LYS A 561 -16.65 40.18 -22.20
N LEU A 562 -15.41 40.68 -22.26
CA LEU A 562 -14.28 40.17 -21.47
C LEU A 562 -14.54 40.29 -19.96
N LYS A 563 -15.08 41.44 -19.52
CA LYS A 563 -15.45 41.64 -18.12
C LYS A 563 -16.53 40.66 -17.66
N ALA A 564 -17.56 40.42 -18.48
CA ALA A 564 -18.61 39.46 -18.17
C ALA A 564 -18.10 38.01 -18.12
N LEU A 565 -17.18 37.64 -19.02
CA LEU A 565 -16.52 36.33 -19.01
C LEU A 565 -15.74 36.10 -17.70
N ASN A 566 -14.88 37.06 -17.29
CA ASN A 566 -14.13 36.95 -16.03
C ASN A 566 -15.06 36.89 -14.81
N GLN A 567 -16.08 37.74 -14.78
CA GLN A 567 -17.07 37.79 -13.71
C GLN A 567 -17.80 36.44 -13.56
N TYR A 568 -18.32 35.89 -14.65
CA TYR A 568 -19.03 34.61 -14.65
C TYR A 568 -18.09 33.46 -14.25
N LEU A 569 -16.93 33.35 -14.88
CA LEU A 569 -16.05 32.18 -14.72
C LEU A 569 -15.39 32.15 -13.33
N PHE A 570 -14.81 33.28 -12.87
CA PHE A 570 -14.01 33.29 -11.65
C PHE A 570 -14.76 33.73 -10.39
N HIS A 571 -15.83 34.53 -10.52
CA HIS A 571 -16.53 35.09 -9.35
C HIS A 571 -17.92 34.48 -9.11
N GLU A 572 -18.67 34.14 -10.16
CA GLU A 572 -20.02 33.56 -10.02
C GLU A 572 -20.01 32.04 -10.00
N THR A 573 -19.23 31.42 -10.89
CA THR A 573 -19.07 29.96 -10.93
C THR A 573 -17.84 29.48 -10.16
N GLY A 574 -16.84 30.34 -9.92
CA GLY A 574 -15.76 30.07 -8.98
C GLY A 574 -14.66 29.14 -9.49
N PHE A 575 -14.39 29.13 -10.81
CA PHE A 575 -13.24 28.42 -11.35
C PHE A 575 -11.92 29.01 -10.82
N HIS A 576 -10.93 28.17 -10.56
CA HIS A 576 -9.61 28.61 -10.12
C HIS A 576 -8.47 27.66 -10.51
N GLY A 577 -7.24 28.18 -10.46
CA GLY A 577 -6.02 27.38 -10.58
C GLY A 577 -5.84 26.39 -9.42
N SER A 578 -5.44 25.16 -9.72
CA SER A 578 -5.08 24.18 -8.69
C SER A 578 -3.79 24.56 -7.97
N ARG A 579 -3.79 24.60 -6.64
CA ARG A 579 -2.57 24.93 -5.84
C ARG A 579 -2.15 23.83 -4.86
N THR A 580 -3.09 23.11 -4.28
CA THR A 580 -2.83 22.02 -3.31
C THR A 580 -2.56 20.68 -4.01
N ASN A 581 -3.23 20.41 -5.13
CA ASN A 581 -3.16 19.14 -5.85
C ASN A 581 -2.65 19.29 -7.29
N TYR A 582 -1.71 20.22 -7.53
CA TYR A 582 -1.24 20.63 -8.87
C TYR A 582 -0.89 19.44 -9.79
N TYR A 583 -0.26 18.40 -9.24
CA TYR A 583 0.19 17.22 -9.98
C TYR A 583 -0.88 16.10 -10.14
N SER A 584 -2.16 16.37 -9.87
CA SER A 584 -3.23 15.44 -10.24
C SER A 584 -3.43 15.38 -11.75
N ARG A 585 -3.66 14.18 -12.30
CA ARG A 585 -4.03 13.98 -13.71
C ARG A 585 -5.35 14.71 -14.05
N SER A 586 -6.29 14.75 -13.10
CA SER A 586 -7.59 15.45 -13.17
C SER A 586 -7.48 16.89 -13.67
N ASN A 587 -6.49 17.65 -13.18
CA ASN A 587 -6.30 19.05 -13.55
C ASN A 587 -5.86 19.24 -15.02
N SER A 588 -5.49 18.17 -15.72
CA SER A 588 -5.20 18.14 -17.16
C SER A 588 -6.40 17.67 -18.00
N TYR A 589 -7.47 17.16 -17.38
CA TYR A 589 -8.65 16.65 -18.06
C TYR A 589 -9.76 17.70 -18.07
N ILE A 590 -10.14 18.16 -19.27
CA ILE A 590 -11.07 19.30 -19.41
C ILE A 590 -12.48 18.99 -18.88
N ASN A 591 -12.91 17.72 -18.85
CA ASN A 591 -14.18 17.33 -18.23
C ASN A 591 -14.15 17.53 -16.70
N GLU A 592 -13.12 17.00 -16.03
CA GLU A 592 -12.94 17.14 -14.59
C GLU A 592 -12.73 18.62 -14.20
N THR A 593 -11.96 19.39 -14.98
CA THR A 593 -11.86 20.85 -14.76
C THR A 593 -13.19 21.60 -14.93
N ILE A 594 -14.12 21.13 -15.78
CA ILE A 594 -15.47 21.71 -15.89
C ILE A 594 -16.36 21.35 -14.69
N GLU A 595 -16.16 20.16 -14.10
CA GLU A 595 -16.95 19.62 -12.99
C GLU A 595 -16.46 20.14 -11.62
N ASP A 596 -15.17 19.96 -11.33
CA ASP A 596 -14.50 20.39 -10.10
C ASP A 596 -14.26 21.91 -10.06
N ARG A 597 -14.25 22.56 -11.24
CA ARG A 597 -13.91 23.98 -11.44
C ARG A 597 -12.46 24.32 -11.07
N GLU A 598 -11.62 23.29 -10.91
CA GLU A 598 -10.20 23.38 -10.60
C GLU A 598 -9.37 22.82 -11.77
N GLY A 599 -8.24 23.46 -12.10
CA GLY A 599 -7.44 23.00 -13.25
C GLY A 599 -6.04 23.59 -13.36
N LEU A 600 -5.27 23.05 -14.32
CA LEU A 600 -3.99 23.62 -14.73
C LEU A 600 -4.19 24.89 -15.59
N PRO A 601 -3.18 25.77 -15.68
CA PRO A 601 -3.24 26.99 -16.50
C PRO A 601 -3.69 26.74 -17.95
N ILE A 602 -3.16 25.67 -18.57
CA ILE A 602 -3.50 25.29 -19.95
C ILE A 602 -4.94 24.77 -20.10
N THR A 603 -5.44 24.00 -19.13
CA THR A 603 -6.79 23.41 -19.15
C THR A 603 -7.84 24.50 -18.98
N LEU A 604 -7.63 25.41 -18.01
CA LEU A 604 -8.47 26.59 -17.81
C LEU A 604 -8.44 27.52 -19.03
N ALA A 605 -7.27 27.74 -19.63
CA ALA A 605 -7.13 28.57 -20.83
C ALA A 605 -7.94 28.02 -22.02
N ILE A 606 -8.02 26.71 -22.22
CA ILE A 606 -8.83 26.09 -23.29
C ILE A 606 -10.32 26.40 -23.10
N LEU A 607 -10.84 26.24 -21.88
CA LEU A 607 -12.23 26.60 -21.56
C LEU A 607 -12.48 28.10 -21.78
N TYR A 608 -11.55 28.94 -21.30
CA TYR A 608 -11.63 30.39 -21.42
C TYR A 608 -11.63 30.87 -22.89
N MET A 609 -10.73 30.33 -23.72
CA MET A 609 -10.66 30.58 -25.15
C MET A 609 -11.96 30.18 -25.86
N GLU A 610 -12.53 29.01 -25.54
CA GLU A 610 -13.75 28.54 -26.20
C GLU A 610 -15.00 29.36 -25.80
N LEU A 611 -15.11 29.74 -24.52
CA LEU A 611 -16.16 30.65 -24.05
C LEU A 611 -16.01 32.03 -24.73
N GLY A 612 -14.81 32.60 -24.75
CA GLY A 612 -14.53 33.88 -25.40
C GLY A 612 -14.82 33.87 -26.90
N ARG A 613 -14.37 32.84 -27.62
CA ARG A 613 -14.64 32.65 -29.06
C ARG A 613 -16.13 32.64 -29.36
N ARG A 614 -16.94 31.94 -28.55
CA ARG A 614 -18.41 31.90 -28.70
C ARG A 614 -19.11 33.20 -28.31
N LEU A 615 -18.48 34.05 -27.50
CA LEU A 615 -18.90 35.43 -27.23
C LEU A 615 -18.45 36.40 -28.35
N GLY A 616 -17.64 35.96 -29.31
CA GLY A 616 -17.05 36.79 -30.36
C GLY A 616 -15.90 37.67 -29.86
N LEU A 617 -15.10 37.16 -28.92
CA LEU A 617 -13.78 37.68 -28.58
C LEU A 617 -12.71 36.94 -29.40
N ASP A 618 -11.64 37.66 -29.76
CA ASP A 618 -10.45 37.07 -30.34
C ASP A 618 -9.44 36.78 -29.22
N ILE A 619 -9.21 35.49 -28.94
CA ILE A 619 -8.40 35.01 -27.82
C ILE A 619 -7.48 33.88 -28.28
N GLU A 620 -6.18 34.08 -28.10
CA GLU A 620 -5.12 33.15 -28.50
C GLU A 620 -4.42 32.57 -27.27
N GLY A 621 -3.95 31.32 -27.34
CA GLY A 621 -3.18 30.70 -26.26
C GLY A 621 -1.69 31.03 -26.38
N VAL A 622 -1.05 31.46 -25.30
CA VAL A 622 0.38 31.83 -25.27
C VAL A 622 1.12 30.95 -24.27
N GLY A 623 2.11 30.20 -24.77
CA GLY A 623 2.77 29.14 -24.04
C GLY A 623 4.09 29.56 -23.41
N LEU A 624 4.03 30.26 -22.27
CA LEU A 624 5.21 30.61 -21.48
C LEU A 624 5.96 29.37 -20.95
N PRO A 625 7.25 29.47 -20.60
CA PRO A 625 7.95 28.41 -19.88
C PRO A 625 7.30 28.13 -18.51
N GLY A 626 7.01 26.87 -18.20
CA GLY A 626 6.39 26.44 -16.93
C GLY A 626 4.91 26.84 -16.74
N HIS A 627 4.40 27.85 -17.46
CA HIS A 627 3.07 28.43 -17.29
C HIS A 627 2.31 28.58 -18.61
N PHE A 628 0.99 28.84 -18.57
CA PHE A 628 0.21 29.07 -19.80
C PHE A 628 -0.82 30.18 -19.57
N VAL A 629 -0.88 31.13 -20.51
CA VAL A 629 -1.75 32.31 -20.43
C VAL A 629 -2.49 32.49 -21.75
N VAL A 630 -3.41 33.45 -21.81
CA VAL A 630 -4.07 33.81 -23.07
C VAL A 630 -3.75 35.24 -23.47
N ARG A 631 -3.80 35.54 -24.76
CA ARG A 631 -3.76 36.89 -25.31
C ARG A 631 -5.16 37.28 -25.77
N VAL A 632 -5.66 38.43 -25.35
CA VAL A 632 -6.93 38.98 -25.81
C VAL A 632 -6.64 40.11 -26.79
N ASN A 633 -6.99 39.89 -28.06
CA ASN A 633 -6.68 40.84 -29.12
C ASN A 633 -7.72 41.97 -29.17
N SER A 634 -7.24 43.19 -29.40
CA SER A 634 -8.05 44.40 -29.54
C SER A 634 -7.82 45.01 -30.92
N THR A 635 -8.84 45.65 -31.50
CA THR A 635 -8.79 46.18 -32.88
C THR A 635 -7.90 47.41 -33.07
N ALA A 636 -7.12 47.83 -32.05
CA ALA A 636 -6.37 49.08 -32.06
C ALA A 636 -4.94 49.00 -31.47
N GLU A 637 -4.59 47.99 -30.68
CA GLU A 637 -3.30 47.88 -29.96
C GLU A 637 -2.84 46.42 -29.84
N LYS A 638 -1.57 46.20 -29.44
CA LYS A 638 -1.00 44.86 -29.16
C LYS A 638 -1.82 44.18 -28.05
N GLY A 639 -2.34 42.97 -28.32
CA GLY A 639 -3.28 42.28 -27.43
C GLY A 639 -2.72 42.01 -26.02
N GLU A 640 -3.57 42.22 -25.00
CA GLU A 640 -3.22 42.10 -23.58
C GLU A 640 -3.04 40.63 -23.18
N LEU A 641 -2.02 40.32 -22.36
CA LEU A 641 -1.85 39.00 -21.76
C LEU A 641 -2.70 38.88 -20.49
N VAL A 642 -3.43 37.77 -20.38
CA VAL A 642 -4.35 37.47 -19.29
C VAL A 642 -4.03 36.10 -18.69
N ASP A 643 -3.74 36.09 -17.40
CA ASP A 643 -3.47 34.88 -16.62
C ASP A 643 -4.79 34.28 -16.12
N VAL A 644 -5.24 33.22 -16.79
CA VAL A 644 -6.49 32.49 -16.49
C VAL A 644 -6.36 31.68 -15.19
N PHE A 645 -5.14 31.33 -14.77
CA PHE A 645 -4.89 30.60 -13.52
C PHE A 645 -4.98 31.54 -12.31
N GLU A 646 -4.52 32.78 -12.46
CA GLU A 646 -4.68 33.88 -11.50
C GLU A 646 -5.98 34.68 -11.73
N SER A 647 -7.09 33.97 -11.94
CA SER A 647 -8.46 34.52 -12.03
C SER A 647 -8.67 35.63 -13.07
N GLY A 648 -7.95 35.57 -14.19
CA GLY A 648 -8.06 36.56 -15.27
C GLY A 648 -7.28 37.86 -15.02
N ALA A 649 -6.24 37.81 -14.18
CA ALA A 649 -5.34 38.93 -13.94
C ALA A 649 -4.57 39.33 -15.22
N ILE A 650 -4.36 40.64 -15.43
CA ILE A 650 -3.54 41.13 -16.55
C ILE A 650 -2.06 40.88 -16.22
N LEU A 651 -1.35 40.20 -17.10
CA LEU A 651 0.09 39.95 -17.01
C LEU A 651 0.83 41.01 -17.83
N SER A 652 1.74 41.79 -17.21
CA SER A 652 2.51 42.79 -17.95
C SER A 652 3.63 42.15 -18.80
N ASP A 653 4.04 42.84 -19.87
CA ASP A 653 5.17 42.43 -20.71
C ASP A 653 6.45 42.24 -19.87
N GLU A 654 6.67 43.04 -18.83
CA GLU A 654 7.80 42.88 -17.88
C GLU A 654 7.70 41.59 -17.07
N ALA A 655 6.52 41.25 -16.55
CA ALA A 655 6.30 40.03 -15.78
C ALA A 655 6.47 38.77 -16.67
N ALA A 656 5.94 38.81 -17.89
CA ALA A 656 6.13 37.75 -18.88
C ALA A 656 7.61 37.57 -19.26
N LYS A 657 8.36 38.67 -19.48
CA LYS A 657 9.82 38.64 -19.70
C LYS A 657 10.57 38.00 -18.53
N VAL A 658 10.21 38.33 -17.28
CA VAL A 658 10.83 37.72 -16.09
C VAL A 658 10.60 36.21 -16.05
N MET A 659 9.39 35.74 -16.32
CA MET A 659 9.11 34.30 -16.41
C MET A 659 9.99 33.61 -17.47
N ILE A 660 10.03 34.17 -18.69
CA ILE A 660 10.83 33.63 -19.80
C ILE A 660 12.32 33.54 -19.44
N VAL A 661 12.91 34.66 -18.99
CA VAL A 661 14.33 34.75 -18.61
C VAL A 661 14.68 33.79 -17.48
N SER A 662 13.80 33.64 -16.48
CA SER A 662 14.04 32.77 -15.32
C SER A 662 14.11 31.28 -15.67
N ALA A 663 13.34 30.85 -16.68
CA ALA A 663 13.29 29.45 -17.10
C ALA A 663 14.28 29.13 -18.24
N ASN A 664 14.61 30.10 -19.08
CA ASN A 664 15.46 29.92 -20.27
C ASN A 664 16.93 30.30 -20.01
N SER A 665 17.50 29.83 -18.90
CA SER A 665 18.92 30.05 -18.54
C SER A 665 19.41 31.50 -18.58
N GLY A 666 18.52 32.47 -18.28
CA GLY A 666 18.84 33.89 -18.31
C GLY A 666 18.72 34.58 -19.68
N GLN A 667 18.30 33.86 -20.73
CA GLN A 667 18.11 34.41 -22.08
C GLN A 667 16.64 34.74 -22.35
N PHE A 668 16.38 35.95 -22.83
CA PHE A 668 15.05 36.31 -23.35
C PHE A 668 14.93 35.79 -24.79
N ASP A 669 13.83 35.09 -25.06
CA ASP A 669 13.43 34.63 -26.38
C ASP A 669 11.98 35.07 -26.60
N GLU A 670 11.76 35.88 -27.64
CA GLU A 670 10.46 36.48 -27.93
C GLU A 670 9.45 35.46 -28.48
N SER A 671 9.91 34.31 -28.99
CA SER A 671 9.03 33.25 -29.52
C SER A 671 8.09 32.66 -28.46
N PHE A 672 8.45 32.73 -27.17
CA PHE A 672 7.56 32.34 -26.07
C PHE A 672 6.34 33.25 -25.89
N LEU A 673 6.32 34.43 -26.54
CA LEU A 673 5.17 35.34 -26.55
C LEU A 673 4.28 35.14 -27.78
N GLU A 674 4.66 34.29 -28.74
CA GLU A 674 3.84 33.99 -29.91
C GLU A 674 2.62 33.12 -29.55
N ALA A 675 1.57 33.23 -30.36
CA ALA A 675 0.38 32.40 -30.22
C ALA A 675 0.72 30.94 -30.58
N GLN A 676 0.38 30.00 -29.70
CA GLN A 676 0.63 28.58 -29.95
C GLN A 676 -0.48 27.97 -30.83
N PRO A 677 -0.12 27.26 -31.93
CA PRO A 677 -1.07 26.45 -32.67
C PRO A 677 -1.79 25.45 -31.76
N LYS A 678 -3.07 25.18 -32.00
CA LYS A 678 -3.90 24.25 -31.22
C LYS A 678 -3.28 22.85 -31.10
N ARG A 679 -2.52 22.42 -32.11
CA ARG A 679 -1.74 21.17 -32.08
C ARG A 679 -0.64 21.18 -31.01
N GLU A 680 0.05 22.31 -30.83
CA GLU A 680 1.04 22.47 -29.75
C GLU A 680 0.38 22.50 -28.37
N ILE A 681 -0.78 23.14 -28.24
CA ILE A 681 -1.55 23.17 -26.99
C ILE A 681 -1.91 21.73 -26.56
N ILE A 682 -2.45 20.91 -27.48
CA ILE A 682 -2.76 19.50 -27.19
C ILE A 682 -1.50 18.66 -26.93
N LYS A 683 -0.41 18.85 -27.68
CA LYS A 683 0.88 18.21 -27.37
C LYS A 683 1.41 18.59 -25.99
N ARG A 684 1.19 19.84 -25.54
CA ARG A 684 1.58 20.31 -24.21
C ARG A 684 0.73 19.68 -23.10
N MET A 685 -0.58 19.51 -23.30
CA MET A 685 -1.42 18.71 -22.37
C MET A 685 -0.93 17.26 -22.27
N LEU A 686 -0.69 16.61 -23.41
CA LEU A 686 -0.19 15.23 -23.46
C LEU A 686 1.21 15.09 -22.80
N ARG A 687 2.08 16.10 -22.92
CA ARG A 687 3.37 16.15 -22.21
C ARG A 687 3.22 16.30 -20.70
N ASN A 688 2.25 17.06 -20.20
CA ASN A 688 1.94 17.12 -18.77
C ASN A 688 1.55 15.72 -18.25
N LEU A 689 0.60 15.08 -18.92
CA LEU A 689 0.13 13.72 -18.58
C LEU A 689 1.25 12.66 -18.69
N LEU A 690 2.11 12.76 -19.70
CA LEU A 690 3.28 11.90 -19.88
C LEU A 690 4.30 12.06 -18.74
N ASN A 691 4.53 13.27 -18.26
CA ASN A 691 5.41 13.50 -17.11
C ASN A 691 4.81 12.90 -15.82
N LEU A 692 3.51 13.10 -15.56
CA LEU A 692 2.83 12.47 -14.42
C LEU A 692 2.87 10.94 -14.49
N ALA A 693 2.71 10.34 -15.68
CA ALA A 693 2.84 8.90 -15.86
C ALA A 693 4.28 8.40 -15.66
N ARG A 694 5.29 9.21 -16.03
CA ARG A 694 6.71 8.92 -15.79
C ARG A 694 7.04 8.95 -14.30
N ASP A 695 6.56 9.95 -13.57
CA ASP A 695 6.75 10.09 -12.12
C ASP A 695 6.10 8.94 -11.33
N SER A 696 5.03 8.34 -11.88
CA SER A 696 4.37 7.14 -11.33
C SER A 696 4.87 5.80 -11.93
N GLU A 697 5.92 5.79 -12.75
CA GLU A 697 6.45 4.62 -13.49
C GLU A 697 5.38 3.82 -14.30
N ASP A 698 4.32 4.50 -14.75
CA ASP A 698 3.15 3.91 -15.41
C ASP A 698 3.39 3.75 -16.92
N VAL A 699 4.03 2.64 -17.28
CA VAL A 699 4.43 2.30 -18.67
C VAL A 699 3.25 2.29 -19.65
N GLN A 700 2.06 1.85 -19.23
CA GLN A 700 0.89 1.79 -20.12
C GLN A 700 0.36 3.21 -20.42
N SER A 701 0.21 4.05 -19.40
CA SER A 701 -0.21 5.44 -19.60
C SER A 701 0.85 6.23 -20.39
N MET A 702 2.14 6.05 -20.10
CA MET A 702 3.22 6.65 -20.89
C MET A 702 3.11 6.27 -22.38
N LEU A 703 2.86 5.00 -22.69
CA LEU A 703 2.72 4.52 -24.06
C LEU A 703 1.47 5.09 -24.75
N ARG A 704 0.34 5.19 -24.02
CA ARG A 704 -0.91 5.80 -24.53
C ARG A 704 -0.73 7.25 -24.96
N TYR A 705 -0.13 8.08 -24.09
CA TYR A 705 0.08 9.50 -24.41
C TYR A 705 1.09 9.68 -25.55
N VAL A 706 2.20 8.94 -25.54
CA VAL A 706 3.20 8.98 -26.61
C VAL A 706 2.63 8.53 -27.96
N GLU A 707 1.84 7.45 -27.99
CA GLU A 707 1.17 7.02 -29.22
C GLU A 707 0.16 8.06 -29.73
N THR A 708 -0.54 8.75 -28.82
CA THR A 708 -1.47 9.82 -29.16
C THR A 708 -0.75 11.04 -29.74
N MET A 709 0.36 11.46 -29.11
CA MET A 709 1.20 12.55 -29.62
C MET A 709 1.69 12.26 -31.04
N ILE A 710 2.20 11.05 -31.30
CA ILE A 710 2.71 10.66 -32.62
C ILE A 710 1.57 10.53 -33.66
N ALA A 711 0.33 10.25 -33.23
CA ALA A 711 -0.81 10.19 -34.14
C ALA A 711 -1.33 11.57 -34.56
N ILE A 712 -1.07 12.63 -33.78
CA ILE A 712 -1.36 14.02 -34.17
C ILE A 712 -0.16 14.73 -34.78
N ASP A 713 1.06 14.21 -34.63
CA ASP A 713 2.30 14.77 -35.19
C ASP A 713 3.37 13.67 -35.33
N ASP A 714 3.61 13.21 -36.54
CA ASP A 714 4.48 12.07 -36.82
C ASP A 714 5.98 12.42 -36.91
N GLU A 715 6.34 13.70 -36.95
CA GLU A 715 7.72 14.19 -36.90
C GLU A 715 8.27 14.32 -35.46
N LEU A 716 7.53 13.85 -34.45
CA LEU A 716 8.00 13.75 -33.05
C LEU A 716 8.99 12.60 -32.85
N LEU A 717 10.23 12.79 -33.31
CA LEU A 717 11.25 11.74 -33.33
C LEU A 717 11.72 11.30 -31.93
N GLN A 718 11.78 12.20 -30.94
CA GLN A 718 12.16 11.81 -29.56
C GLN A 718 11.07 10.98 -28.89
N GLU A 719 9.81 11.41 -29.01
CA GLU A 719 8.67 10.64 -28.55
C GLU A 719 8.56 9.29 -29.29
N ARG A 720 8.91 9.21 -30.58
CA ARG A 720 8.98 7.93 -31.33
C ARG A 720 10.06 7.00 -30.79
N TRP A 721 11.24 7.51 -30.41
CA TRP A 721 12.26 6.70 -29.74
C TRP A 721 11.78 6.21 -28.37
N LEU A 722 11.15 7.08 -27.57
CA LEU A 722 10.52 6.68 -26.32
C LEU A 722 9.44 5.60 -26.55
N ARG A 723 8.65 5.71 -27.63
CA ARG A 723 7.66 4.70 -28.02
C ARG A 723 8.29 3.34 -28.29
N ALA A 724 9.41 3.29 -29.01
CA ALA A 724 10.12 2.03 -29.29
C ALA A 724 10.52 1.31 -27.98
N VAL A 725 11.05 2.06 -27.01
CA VAL A 725 11.43 1.54 -25.69
C VAL A 725 10.21 1.07 -24.88
N LEU A 726 9.13 1.85 -24.84
CA LEU A 726 7.89 1.50 -24.12
C LEU A 726 7.18 0.28 -24.76
N ARG A 727 7.22 0.16 -26.10
CA ARG A 727 6.70 -1.00 -26.83
C ARG A 727 7.49 -2.27 -26.49
N TYR A 728 8.81 -2.20 -26.43
CA TYR A 728 9.64 -3.31 -25.93
C TYR A 728 9.28 -3.70 -24.49
N GLN A 729 9.19 -2.72 -23.57
CA GLN A 729 8.81 -2.96 -22.18
C GLN A 729 7.41 -3.59 -22.01
N THR A 730 6.52 -3.40 -22.97
CA THR A 730 5.16 -3.95 -22.98
C THR A 730 5.00 -5.22 -23.84
N GLY A 731 6.11 -5.78 -24.36
CA GLY A 731 6.12 -7.00 -25.18
C GLY A 731 5.67 -6.81 -26.64
N ARG A 732 5.50 -5.56 -27.09
CA ARG A 732 5.14 -5.19 -28.47
C ARG A 732 6.39 -5.15 -29.35
N ILE A 733 7.10 -6.28 -29.45
CA ILE A 733 8.45 -6.38 -30.04
C ILE A 733 8.44 -5.97 -31.52
N THR A 734 7.44 -6.39 -32.29
CA THR A 734 7.38 -6.08 -33.73
C THR A 734 7.10 -4.60 -33.98
N GLU A 735 6.25 -3.96 -33.17
CA GLU A 735 5.99 -2.52 -33.26
C GLU A 735 7.17 -1.68 -32.74
N ALA A 736 7.93 -2.19 -31.77
CA ALA A 736 9.18 -1.58 -31.30
C ALA A 736 10.27 -1.60 -32.38
N MET A 737 10.40 -2.71 -33.12
CA MET A 737 11.31 -2.81 -34.27
C MET A 737 10.94 -1.78 -35.35
N ALA A 738 9.65 -1.67 -35.71
CA ALA A 738 9.19 -0.74 -36.73
C ALA A 738 9.49 0.74 -36.38
N ASP A 739 9.43 1.14 -35.11
CA ASP A 739 9.83 2.47 -34.67
C ASP A 739 11.36 2.68 -34.76
N ALA A 740 12.15 1.67 -34.44
CA ALA A 740 13.61 1.74 -34.55
C ALA A 740 14.08 1.76 -36.01
N ASP A 741 13.50 0.95 -36.89
CA ASP A 741 13.77 0.93 -38.32
C ASP A 741 13.43 2.29 -38.97
N TYR A 742 12.30 2.91 -38.61
CA TYR A 742 11.93 4.26 -39.07
C TYR A 742 12.96 5.33 -38.66
N LEU A 743 13.47 5.28 -37.43
CA LEU A 743 14.48 6.23 -36.94
C LEU A 743 15.83 6.03 -37.62
N LEU A 744 16.20 4.80 -37.96
CA LEU A 744 17.41 4.50 -38.74
C LEU A 744 17.26 5.00 -40.19
N GLU A 745 16.10 4.82 -40.81
CA GLU A 745 15.81 5.32 -42.17
C GLU A 745 15.86 6.85 -42.25
N LYS A 746 15.21 7.56 -41.30
CA LYS A 746 15.24 9.03 -41.23
C LYS A 746 16.61 9.60 -40.85
N SER A 747 17.46 8.83 -40.14
CA SER A 747 18.80 9.24 -39.68
C SER A 747 18.88 10.67 -39.08
N PRO A 748 18.04 11.02 -38.10
CA PRO A 748 17.91 12.39 -37.61
C PRO A 748 19.13 12.88 -36.81
N GLU A 749 19.42 14.18 -36.93
CA GLU A 749 20.45 14.84 -36.12
C GLU A 749 20.15 14.77 -34.62
N GLY A 750 21.19 14.64 -33.80
CA GLY A 750 21.08 14.55 -32.33
C GLY A 750 20.83 13.14 -31.77
N PHE A 751 20.59 12.12 -32.61
CA PHE A 751 20.42 10.73 -32.15
C PHE A 751 21.71 9.89 -32.28
N ASP A 752 22.02 9.07 -31.27
CA ASP A 752 23.08 8.05 -31.38
C ASP A 752 22.54 6.85 -32.16
N LEU A 753 22.61 6.92 -33.50
CA LEU A 753 22.12 5.88 -34.41
C LEU A 753 22.71 4.49 -34.11
N ARG A 754 23.89 4.40 -33.49
CA ARG A 754 24.47 3.12 -33.08
C ARG A 754 23.65 2.47 -31.96
N ARG A 755 23.19 3.24 -30.97
CA ARG A 755 22.31 2.73 -29.90
C ARG A 755 20.97 2.25 -30.44
N ILE A 756 20.42 2.95 -31.44
CA ILE A 756 19.18 2.53 -32.11
C ILE A 756 19.40 1.21 -32.85
N HIS A 757 20.53 1.09 -33.57
CA HIS A 757 20.90 -0.14 -34.27
C HIS A 757 21.19 -1.33 -33.32
N GLU A 758 21.91 -1.09 -32.22
CA GLU A 758 22.14 -2.08 -31.15
C GLU A 758 20.82 -2.55 -30.52
N PHE A 759 19.92 -1.62 -30.20
CA PHE A 759 18.58 -1.92 -29.67
C PHE A 759 17.76 -2.73 -30.67
N ARG A 760 17.73 -2.32 -31.94
CA ARG A 760 17.01 -2.99 -33.02
C ARG A 760 17.52 -4.43 -33.25
N ASN A 761 18.82 -4.65 -33.22
CA ASN A 761 19.42 -5.99 -33.31
C ASN A 761 19.16 -6.83 -32.05
N TYR A 762 19.10 -6.20 -30.87
CA TYR A 762 18.66 -6.86 -29.64
C TYR A 762 17.20 -7.32 -29.74
N LEU A 763 16.29 -6.51 -30.27
CA LEU A 763 14.89 -6.91 -30.50
C LEU A 763 14.76 -8.11 -31.45
N GLU A 764 15.61 -8.21 -32.48
CA GLU A 764 15.64 -9.42 -33.33
C GLU A 764 16.05 -10.68 -32.57
N THR A 765 17.05 -10.60 -31.68
CA THR A 765 17.46 -11.78 -30.89
C THR A 765 16.40 -12.18 -29.87
N VAL A 766 15.67 -11.23 -29.29
CA VAL A 766 14.49 -11.50 -28.44
C VAL A 766 13.39 -12.19 -29.25
N LYS A 767 13.04 -11.65 -30.42
CA LYS A 767 11.99 -12.19 -31.31
C LYS A 767 12.30 -13.59 -31.86
N GLN A 768 13.57 -13.97 -31.96
CA GLN A 768 14.00 -15.33 -32.34
C GLN A 768 13.97 -16.33 -31.17
N SER A 769 13.72 -15.86 -29.94
CA SER A 769 13.65 -16.68 -28.73
C SER A 769 12.23 -16.91 -28.19
N GLU A 770 11.23 -16.31 -28.85
CA GLU A 770 9.79 -16.53 -28.64
C GLU A 770 9.23 -17.57 -29.63
#